data_AF-A0A1Q6T1Q8-F1
#
_entry.id   AF-A0A1Q6T1Q8-F1
#
_cell.length_a   1.000
_cell.length_b   1.000
_cell.length_c   1.000
_cell.angle_alpha   90.00
_cell.angle_beta   90.00
_cell.angle_gamma   90.00
#
_symmetry.space_group_name_H-M   'P 1'
#
loop_
_entity.id
_entity.type
_entity.pdbx_description
1 polymer ?
#
loop_
_entity_poly.entity_id
_entity_poly.type
_entity_poly.pdbx_seq_one_letter_code
_entity_poly.pdbx_strand_id
1 'polypeptide(L)'
;MKLLDYMRKSGNALGAVFNAVFLWAVLFVISCCLYTKHTWGTVSLPQLIFFAQSGTADGIEQRLIFEIVGYCLALPIALTWLLLYAVKKYAKAKVLFCNRLFFALYLAGLWGVINYCLPLKTDEQYVLYIILFAFYLLNQWRNFSRAAVTFTLLLFLPVVFIVIRVNGCERLVMSGFDFQETDFYAREYVYVGNPELKPEKRRNVIIVFGESLEKKFVTPGVQGGVYIDDKDAVKFADFTEGYAQRWTQGALFSAFTGTHIHYLSDFFRYALFDKLKYNEKKDRILMISNYAGQDFDFLTPNIRFLGDMTAENGYQNLFIQGGGLDFSGTAKFLYEHGFKKENVYDLDAFKGTPAYERGKYWWGVNDKPVFELFKEKIAGLDKGTPFLAVMFTLDLHRGDNPFYRDDAEIREATVANINDFIAWFKKQDFYDNTTLVILADHKRMGAGVEAGGGLYNAFFNLPTHLLNGINLNRSFNQTDVFPTVLEIAGFDLPRRKAGMGTSLFGTDKTLAERQTYEQQEETFSKIDRFYQKLWQKEKMFPSPFSNGLSLLKVPLREKLIAHAGGKVKGERYLNTLEAITASAERGYKYIELDLLKTADDRIVAAHDWFRLAELAGASPNQGLSKLDLSSILPLYTGGGIHTFLADMDILAFFAKHPGVYLVTDKIDDFGLLAKMFAPVKNRMVVEVFSPEKYSQAEKEGFPYIAYNIQNNKDFELVLEKGYRLVTMNLEFARTHAENVRKIREKGVQTMLYSAGNIAETKKNADIGDIFYYDGEENLNR
;
A
#
# COMPACT_ATOMS: atom_id res chain seq x y z
N MET A 1 -6.26 -51.97 37.21
CA MET A 1 -5.71 -53.27 36.73
C MET A 1 -6.78 -54.32 36.41
N LYS A 2 -7.66 -54.76 37.34
CA LYS A 2 -8.69 -55.80 37.00
C LYS A 2 -9.58 -55.44 35.79
N LEU A 3 -9.92 -54.15 35.60
CA LEU A 3 -10.64 -53.66 34.42
C LEU A 3 -9.86 -53.85 33.09
N LEU A 4 -8.53 -53.67 33.12
CA LEU A 4 -7.66 -53.90 31.96
C LEU A 4 -7.52 -55.39 31.63
N ASP A 5 -7.53 -56.27 32.64
CA ASP A 5 -7.50 -57.72 32.42
C ASP A 5 -8.84 -58.25 31.85
N TYR A 6 -9.96 -57.60 32.20
CA TYR A 6 -11.28 -57.86 31.61
C TYR A 6 -11.35 -57.44 30.13
N MET A 7 -10.81 -56.26 29.77
CA MET A 7 -10.69 -55.80 28.38
C MET A 7 -9.71 -56.64 27.55
N ARG A 8 -8.77 -57.35 28.19
CA ARG A 8 -7.80 -58.22 27.52
C ARG A 8 -8.34 -59.63 27.23
N LYS A 9 -9.30 -60.11 28.02
CA LYS A 9 -9.91 -61.45 27.90
C LYS A 9 -11.19 -61.48 27.07
N SER A 10 -11.98 -60.41 27.10
CA SER A 10 -13.14 -60.29 26.23
C SER A 10 -12.70 -59.82 24.83
N GLY A 11 -12.85 -60.68 23.82
CA GLY A 11 -12.61 -60.34 22.40
C GLY A 11 -13.72 -59.43 21.85
N ASN A 12 -13.93 -58.29 22.52
CA ASN A 12 -15.22 -57.61 22.56
C ASN A 12 -15.35 -56.52 21.49
N ALA A 13 -16.58 -56.39 20.98
CA ALA A 13 -16.95 -55.50 19.89
C ALA A 13 -16.53 -54.03 20.11
N LEU A 14 -16.40 -53.57 21.36
CA LEU A 14 -16.01 -52.20 21.70
C LEU A 14 -14.69 -51.75 21.06
N GLY A 15 -13.69 -52.64 20.99
CA GLY A 15 -12.40 -52.33 20.33
C GLY A 15 -12.50 -52.29 18.81
N ALA A 16 -13.39 -53.10 18.22
CA ALA A 16 -13.68 -53.05 16.79
C ALA A 16 -14.48 -51.79 16.42
N VAL A 17 -15.43 -51.38 17.28
CA VAL A 17 -16.22 -50.14 17.13
C VAL A 17 -15.32 -48.91 17.24
N PHE A 18 -14.40 -48.85 18.20
CA PHE A 18 -13.46 -47.72 18.31
C PHE A 18 -12.55 -47.61 17.07
N ASN A 19 -11.99 -48.73 16.61
CA ASN A 19 -11.16 -48.78 15.41
C ASN A 19 -11.94 -48.42 14.13
N ALA A 20 -13.23 -48.76 14.07
CA ALA A 20 -14.12 -48.39 12.97
C ALA A 20 -14.43 -46.89 12.95
N VAL A 21 -14.80 -46.30 14.10
CA VAL A 21 -15.02 -44.84 14.23
C VAL A 21 -13.75 -44.05 13.91
N PHE A 22 -12.57 -44.56 14.27
CA PHE A 22 -11.30 -43.93 13.93
C PHE A 22 -10.95 -44.02 12.43
N LEU A 23 -11.16 -45.19 11.81
CA LEU A 23 -10.96 -45.34 10.36
C LEU A 23 -11.92 -44.45 9.57
N TRP A 24 -13.16 -44.33 10.03
CA TRP A 24 -14.17 -43.42 9.48
C TRP A 24 -13.68 -41.97 9.47
N ALA A 25 -13.12 -41.49 10.58
CA ALA A 25 -12.58 -40.13 10.69
C ALA A 25 -11.40 -39.88 9.74
N VAL A 26 -10.51 -40.87 9.53
CA VAL A 26 -9.39 -40.75 8.59
C VAL A 26 -9.88 -40.69 7.14
N LEU A 27 -10.84 -41.54 6.76
CA LEU A 27 -11.43 -41.54 5.42
C LEU A 27 -12.27 -40.28 5.17
N PHE A 28 -12.96 -39.74 6.19
CA PHE A 28 -13.65 -38.44 6.13
C PHE A 28 -12.68 -37.31 5.73
N VAL A 29 -11.53 -37.20 6.42
CA VAL A 29 -10.52 -36.17 6.14
C VAL A 29 -9.92 -36.31 4.74
N ILE A 30 -9.62 -37.54 4.30
CA ILE A 30 -9.10 -37.79 2.93
C ILE A 30 -10.14 -37.39 1.88
N SER A 31 -11.42 -37.74 2.07
CA SER A 31 -12.51 -37.33 1.17
C SER A 31 -12.66 -35.81 1.11
N CYS A 32 -12.58 -35.10 2.25
CA CYS A 32 -12.60 -33.64 2.29
C CYS A 32 -11.45 -33.04 1.46
N CYS A 33 -10.24 -33.58 1.59
CA CYS A 33 -9.07 -33.11 0.84
C CYS A 33 -9.21 -33.34 -0.68
N LEU A 34 -9.73 -34.51 -1.09
CA LEU A 34 -9.96 -34.82 -2.50
C LEU A 34 -11.08 -33.98 -3.12
N TYR A 35 -12.18 -33.76 -2.38
CA TYR A 35 -13.27 -32.86 -2.79
C TYR A 35 -12.78 -31.43 -2.96
N THR A 36 -12.06 -30.90 -1.95
CA THR A 36 -11.49 -29.55 -2.02
C THR A 36 -10.56 -29.40 -3.23
N LYS A 37 -9.71 -30.39 -3.49
CA LYS A 37 -8.82 -30.38 -4.66
C LYS A 37 -9.57 -30.40 -6.00
N HIS A 38 -10.65 -31.16 -6.09
CA HIS A 38 -11.46 -31.26 -7.32
C HIS A 38 -12.25 -29.97 -7.58
N THR A 39 -12.86 -29.40 -6.55
CA THR A 39 -13.80 -28.28 -6.68
C THR A 39 -13.12 -26.90 -6.62
N TRP A 40 -11.94 -26.79 -5.99
CA TRP A 40 -11.23 -25.50 -5.76
C TRP A 40 -9.78 -25.49 -6.28
N GLY A 41 -9.29 -26.58 -6.88
CA GLY A 41 -7.90 -26.69 -7.35
C GLY A 41 -6.89 -26.95 -6.22
N THR A 42 -5.61 -26.64 -6.43
CA THR A 42 -4.56 -26.84 -5.41
C THR A 42 -4.60 -25.75 -4.35
N VAL A 43 -5.48 -25.94 -3.36
CA VAL A 43 -5.58 -25.09 -2.17
C VAL A 43 -4.44 -25.39 -1.19
N SER A 44 -3.76 -24.35 -0.70
CA SER A 44 -2.70 -24.49 0.31
C SER A 44 -3.26 -24.77 1.71
N LEU A 45 -2.47 -25.42 2.58
CA LEU A 45 -2.93 -25.78 3.94
C LEU A 45 -3.43 -24.57 4.76
N PRO A 46 -2.82 -23.36 4.71
CA PRO A 46 -3.36 -22.17 5.38
C PRO A 46 -4.74 -21.75 4.85
N GLN A 47 -4.95 -21.78 3.52
CA GLN A 47 -6.27 -21.50 2.93
C GLN A 47 -7.30 -22.54 3.36
N LEU A 48 -6.91 -23.81 3.44
CA LEU A 48 -7.77 -24.92 3.86
C LEU A 48 -8.22 -24.79 5.32
N ILE A 49 -7.32 -24.36 6.21
CA ILE A 49 -7.62 -24.06 7.62
C ILE A 49 -8.58 -22.87 7.72
N PHE A 50 -8.35 -21.81 6.93
CA PHE A 50 -9.22 -20.63 6.92
C PHE A 50 -10.65 -20.95 6.41
N PHE A 51 -10.80 -21.72 5.32
CA PHE A 51 -12.12 -22.15 4.84
C PHE A 51 -12.87 -23.02 5.86
N ALA A 52 -12.15 -23.87 6.61
CA ALA A 52 -12.73 -24.68 7.68
C ALA A 52 -13.17 -23.87 8.92
N GLN A 53 -12.61 -22.66 9.11
CA GLN A 53 -12.95 -21.75 10.22
C GLN A 53 -14.00 -20.70 9.86
N SER A 54 -14.07 -20.29 8.59
CA SER A 54 -14.81 -19.11 8.14
C SER A 54 -16.12 -19.41 7.41
N GLY A 55 -16.33 -20.67 7.00
CA GLY A 55 -17.36 -21.02 6.03
C GLY A 55 -17.00 -20.57 4.60
N THR A 56 -17.62 -21.19 3.60
CA THR A 56 -17.43 -20.82 2.19
C THR A 56 -18.41 -19.72 1.78
N ALA A 57 -17.93 -18.69 1.10
CA ALA A 57 -18.63 -17.41 0.92
C ALA A 57 -19.68 -17.34 -0.21
N ASP A 58 -20.02 -18.46 -0.85
CA ASP A 58 -21.07 -18.56 -1.86
C ASP A 58 -22.23 -19.40 -1.31
N GLY A 59 -23.45 -19.20 -1.83
CA GLY A 59 -24.71 -19.86 -1.40
C GLY A 59 -24.80 -21.38 -1.64
N ILE A 60 -23.68 -22.08 -1.60
CA ILE A 60 -23.51 -23.52 -1.83
C ILE A 60 -24.05 -24.36 -0.64
N GLU A 61 -24.86 -23.84 0.29
CA GLU A 61 -25.23 -24.60 1.49
C GLU A 61 -25.89 -25.96 1.19
N GLN A 62 -26.95 -25.99 0.38
CA GLN A 62 -27.67 -27.26 0.16
C GLN A 62 -26.87 -28.27 -0.66
N ARG A 63 -26.19 -27.84 -1.74
CA ARG A 63 -25.42 -28.76 -2.59
C ARG A 63 -24.12 -29.21 -1.91
N LEU A 64 -23.44 -28.32 -1.17
CA LEU A 64 -22.29 -28.67 -0.35
C LEU A 64 -22.69 -29.63 0.78
N ILE A 65 -23.83 -29.43 1.44
CA ILE A 65 -24.34 -30.38 2.44
C ILE A 65 -24.60 -31.75 1.78
N PHE A 66 -25.31 -31.83 0.65
CA PHE A 66 -25.56 -33.11 -0.01
C PHE A 66 -24.26 -33.79 -0.51
N GLU A 67 -23.29 -33.05 -1.04
CA GLU A 67 -22.02 -33.59 -1.54
C GLU A 67 -21.02 -33.94 -0.41
N ILE A 68 -20.94 -33.15 0.67
CA ILE A 68 -20.16 -33.50 1.89
C ILE A 68 -20.80 -34.69 2.60
N VAL A 69 -22.13 -34.75 2.72
CA VAL A 69 -22.83 -35.91 3.29
C VAL A 69 -22.59 -37.15 2.43
N GLY A 70 -22.58 -37.03 1.09
CA GLY A 70 -22.26 -38.13 0.17
C GLY A 70 -20.81 -38.61 0.25
N TYR A 71 -19.85 -37.72 -0.02
CA TYR A 71 -18.42 -38.07 -0.15
C TYR A 71 -17.69 -38.20 1.19
N CYS A 72 -18.03 -37.36 2.17
CA CYS A 72 -17.29 -37.29 3.43
C CYS A 72 -17.98 -38.11 4.54
N LEU A 73 -19.31 -38.16 4.62
CA LEU A 73 -19.99 -38.98 5.63
C LEU A 73 -20.30 -40.40 5.12
N ALA A 74 -21.07 -40.54 4.04
CA ALA A 74 -21.64 -41.82 3.61
C ALA A 74 -20.60 -42.82 3.07
N LEU A 75 -19.65 -42.36 2.23
CA LEU A 75 -18.61 -43.24 1.67
C LEU A 75 -17.67 -43.82 2.75
N PRO A 76 -17.15 -43.03 3.72
CA PRO A 76 -16.43 -43.58 4.88
C PRO A 76 -17.27 -44.53 5.74
N ILE A 77 -18.58 -44.30 5.93
CA ILE A 77 -19.45 -45.27 6.65
C ILE A 77 -19.46 -46.59 5.89
N ALA A 78 -19.73 -46.57 4.57
CA ALA A 78 -19.82 -47.78 3.76
C ALA A 78 -18.52 -48.59 3.74
N LEU A 79 -17.36 -47.92 3.59
CA LEU A 79 -16.03 -48.57 3.63
C LEU A 79 -15.71 -49.14 5.00
N THR A 80 -16.07 -48.44 6.07
CA THR A 80 -15.90 -48.91 7.46
C THR A 80 -16.75 -50.16 7.72
N TRP A 81 -18.00 -50.20 7.23
CA TRP A 81 -18.86 -51.38 7.31
C TRP A 81 -18.33 -52.56 6.49
N LEU A 82 -17.83 -52.33 5.28
CA LEU A 82 -17.18 -53.36 4.46
C LEU A 82 -15.94 -53.94 5.15
N LEU A 83 -15.12 -53.11 5.79
CA LEU A 83 -13.94 -53.56 6.54
C LEU A 83 -14.31 -54.27 7.84
N LEU A 84 -15.33 -53.83 8.58
CA LEU A 84 -15.87 -54.58 9.72
C LEU A 84 -16.44 -55.94 9.29
N TYR A 85 -17.11 -56.02 8.14
CA TYR A 85 -17.58 -57.28 7.56
C TYR A 85 -16.42 -58.19 7.16
N ALA A 86 -15.37 -57.64 6.53
CA ALA A 86 -14.17 -58.39 6.18
C ALA A 86 -13.42 -58.90 7.41
N VAL A 87 -13.25 -58.08 8.46
CA VAL A 87 -12.67 -58.50 9.74
C VAL A 87 -13.52 -59.60 10.38
N LYS A 88 -14.85 -59.46 10.41
CA LYS A 88 -15.77 -60.49 10.94
C LYS A 88 -15.68 -61.81 10.16
N LYS A 89 -15.44 -61.75 8.84
CA LYS A 89 -15.38 -62.92 7.94
C LYS A 89 -14.01 -63.62 7.92
N TYR A 90 -12.91 -62.89 8.12
CA TYR A 90 -11.55 -63.41 7.95
C TYR A 90 -10.68 -63.41 9.22
N ALA A 91 -11.11 -62.82 10.35
CA ALA A 91 -10.33 -62.80 11.59
C ALA A 91 -10.40 -64.10 12.41
N LYS A 92 -9.79 -65.18 11.89
CA LYS A 92 -9.05 -66.12 12.74
C LYS A 92 -7.56 -65.98 12.44
N ALA A 93 -6.81 -65.64 13.49
CA ALA A 93 -5.37 -65.32 13.54
C ALA A 93 -4.95 -63.88 13.15
N LYS A 94 -4.37 -63.18 14.17
CA LYS A 94 -3.52 -61.96 14.14
C LYS A 94 -4.16 -60.57 14.35
N VAL A 95 -5.05 -60.47 15.34
CA VAL A 95 -5.41 -59.21 16.06
C VAL A 95 -4.19 -58.35 16.44
N LEU A 96 -3.05 -59.00 16.73
CA LEU A 96 -1.79 -58.34 17.11
C LEU A 96 -1.19 -57.42 16.02
N PHE A 97 -1.45 -57.67 14.74
CA PHE A 97 -0.94 -56.84 13.64
C PHE A 97 -1.75 -55.55 13.53
N CYS A 98 -3.08 -55.66 13.51
CA CYS A 98 -3.98 -54.50 13.49
C CYS A 98 -3.72 -53.58 14.68
N ASN A 99 -3.62 -54.12 15.90
CA ASN A 99 -3.36 -53.32 17.10
C ASN A 99 -2.01 -52.56 17.06
N ARG A 100 -1.00 -53.06 16.34
CA ARG A 100 0.28 -52.36 16.15
C ARG A 100 0.17 -51.21 15.17
N LEU A 101 -0.57 -51.41 14.07
CA LEU A 101 -0.83 -50.35 13.08
C LEU A 101 -1.66 -49.21 13.71
N PHE A 102 -2.71 -49.55 14.48
CA PHE A 102 -3.51 -48.58 15.23
C PHE A 102 -2.68 -47.80 16.27
N PHE A 103 -1.73 -48.44 16.97
CA PHE A 103 -0.89 -47.75 17.95
C PHE A 103 0.15 -46.81 17.32
N ALA A 104 0.67 -47.14 16.13
CA ALA A 104 1.54 -46.24 15.38
C ALA A 104 0.79 -44.98 14.90
N LEU A 105 -0.45 -45.15 14.42
CA LEU A 105 -1.34 -44.06 14.04
C LEU A 105 -1.75 -43.20 15.25
N TYR A 106 -1.95 -43.81 16.42
CA TYR A 106 -2.23 -43.11 17.68
C TYR A 106 -1.10 -42.17 18.10
N LEU A 107 0.16 -42.60 18.01
CA LEU A 107 1.32 -41.73 18.32
C LEU A 107 1.45 -40.57 17.32
N ALA A 108 1.14 -40.79 16.04
CA ALA A 108 1.12 -39.73 15.03
C ALA A 108 -0.01 -38.70 15.29
N GLY A 109 -1.18 -39.15 15.75
CA GLY A 109 -2.27 -38.27 16.18
C GLY A 109 -1.92 -37.46 17.43
N LEU A 110 -1.30 -38.10 18.44
CA LEU A 110 -0.86 -37.43 19.68
C LEU A 110 0.21 -36.36 19.41
N TRP A 111 1.10 -36.60 18.44
CA TRP A 111 2.08 -35.63 17.95
C TRP A 111 1.43 -34.39 17.34
N GLY A 112 0.33 -34.55 16.60
CA GLY A 112 -0.48 -33.42 16.11
C GLY A 112 -1.09 -32.59 17.25
N VAL A 113 -1.63 -33.24 18.28
CA VAL A 113 -2.28 -32.54 19.41
C VAL A 113 -1.28 -31.80 20.30
N ILE A 114 -0.14 -32.40 20.65
CA ILE A 114 0.83 -31.79 21.56
C ILE A 114 1.46 -30.52 20.95
N ASN A 115 1.77 -30.52 19.65
CA ASN A 115 2.36 -29.36 18.96
C ASN A 115 1.37 -28.20 18.74
N TYR A 116 0.06 -28.48 18.69
CA TYR A 116 -0.96 -27.45 18.44
C TYR A 116 -1.67 -26.93 19.71
N CYS A 117 -1.63 -27.66 20.84
CA CYS A 117 -2.46 -27.35 22.01
C CYS A 117 -1.70 -26.96 23.29
N LEU A 118 -0.35 -27.01 23.32
CA LEU A 118 0.43 -26.73 24.53
C LEU A 118 1.60 -25.74 24.25
N PRO A 119 1.65 -24.57 24.93
CA PRO A 119 2.65 -23.53 24.67
C PRO A 119 3.96 -23.79 25.43
N LEU A 120 4.64 -24.89 25.10
CA LEU A 120 5.96 -25.23 25.66
C LEU A 120 7.09 -24.66 24.81
N LYS A 121 8.22 -24.26 25.42
CA LYS A 121 9.40 -23.81 24.67
C LYS A 121 10.07 -24.99 23.97
N THR A 122 10.71 -24.73 22.83
CA THR A 122 11.24 -25.76 21.91
C THR A 122 12.18 -26.75 22.62
N ASP A 123 13.06 -26.25 23.49
CA ASP A 123 14.03 -27.07 24.23
C ASP A 123 13.36 -28.00 25.26
N GLU A 124 12.26 -27.57 25.86
CA GLU A 124 11.47 -28.35 26.84
C GLU A 124 10.69 -29.48 26.14
N GLN A 125 10.22 -29.23 24.91
CA GLN A 125 9.56 -30.25 24.08
C GLN A 125 10.53 -31.38 23.72
N TYR A 126 11.78 -31.07 23.33
CA TYR A 126 12.80 -32.09 23.02
C TYR A 126 13.08 -33.01 24.22
N VAL A 127 13.20 -32.44 25.43
CA VAL A 127 13.41 -33.23 26.66
C VAL A 127 12.22 -34.15 26.93
N LEU A 128 10.99 -33.66 26.79
CA LEU A 128 9.77 -34.47 26.99
C LEU A 128 9.68 -35.63 25.98
N TYR A 129 9.99 -35.39 24.70
CA TYR A 129 10.00 -36.44 23.67
C TYR A 129 11.08 -37.50 23.92
N ILE A 130 12.28 -37.10 24.35
CA ILE A 130 13.36 -38.03 24.73
C ILE A 130 12.93 -38.89 25.93
N ILE A 131 12.29 -38.30 26.95
CA ILE A 131 11.80 -39.03 28.13
C ILE A 131 10.72 -40.04 27.74
N LEU A 132 9.73 -39.65 26.95
CA LEU A 132 8.64 -40.54 26.49
C LEU A 132 9.17 -41.69 25.62
N PHE A 133 10.15 -41.41 24.75
CA PHE A 133 10.80 -42.42 23.90
C PHE A 133 11.68 -43.39 24.71
N ALA A 134 12.43 -42.88 25.69
CA ALA A 134 13.19 -43.70 26.63
C ALA A 134 12.27 -44.61 27.46
N PHE A 135 11.13 -44.10 27.95
CA PHE A 135 10.11 -44.89 28.64
C PHE A 135 9.53 -45.99 27.74
N TYR A 136 9.26 -45.69 26.46
CA TYR A 136 8.82 -46.69 25.49
C TYR A 136 9.86 -47.79 25.29
N LEU A 137 11.13 -47.44 25.05
CA LEU A 137 12.21 -48.43 24.88
C LEU A 137 12.39 -49.29 26.14
N LEU A 138 12.43 -48.69 27.33
CA LEU A 138 12.56 -49.42 28.60
C LEU A 138 11.40 -50.40 28.86
N ASN A 139 10.17 -50.01 28.52
CA ASN A 139 8.98 -50.84 28.69
C ASN A 139 8.90 -51.99 27.66
N GLN A 140 9.46 -51.81 26.46
CA GLN A 140 9.48 -52.83 25.40
C GLN A 140 10.69 -53.79 25.48
N TRP A 141 11.81 -53.36 26.08
CA TRP A 141 13.07 -54.14 26.11
C TRP A 141 12.93 -55.50 26.80
N ARG A 142 12.00 -55.64 27.75
CA ARG A 142 11.75 -56.91 28.48
C ARG A 142 10.94 -57.95 27.70
N ASN A 143 10.38 -57.63 26.52
CA ASN A 143 9.36 -58.46 25.87
C ASN A 143 9.58 -58.79 24.37
N PHE A 144 10.65 -58.32 23.71
CA PHE A 144 10.86 -58.56 22.26
C PHE A 144 12.31 -58.89 21.85
N SER A 145 12.46 -59.59 20.72
CA SER A 145 13.74 -60.01 20.15
C SER A 145 14.49 -58.88 19.46
N ARG A 146 15.83 -59.00 19.36
CA ARG A 146 16.75 -57.97 18.82
C ARG A 146 16.35 -57.44 17.42
N ALA A 147 15.73 -58.27 16.58
CA ALA A 147 15.27 -57.87 15.25
C ALA A 147 14.14 -56.82 15.29
N ALA A 148 13.23 -56.88 16.27
CA ALA A 148 12.12 -55.92 16.39
C ALA A 148 12.61 -54.53 16.84
N VAL A 149 13.63 -54.48 17.70
CA VAL A 149 14.28 -53.23 18.12
C VAL A 149 14.98 -52.58 16.93
N THR A 150 15.74 -53.36 16.15
CA THR A 150 16.42 -52.89 14.92
C THR A 150 15.43 -52.35 13.89
N PHE A 151 14.31 -53.05 13.65
CA PHE A 151 13.26 -52.59 12.73
C PHE A 151 12.56 -51.30 13.20
N THR A 152 12.43 -51.11 14.52
CA THR A 152 11.85 -49.89 15.10
C THR A 152 12.80 -48.69 14.93
N LEU A 153 14.10 -48.88 15.13
CA LEU A 153 15.11 -47.84 14.89
C LEU A 153 15.18 -47.43 13.40
N LEU A 154 15.08 -48.40 12.49
CA LEU A 154 15.03 -48.17 11.04
C LEU A 154 13.77 -47.42 10.58
N LEU A 155 12.64 -47.54 11.29
CA LEU A 155 11.43 -46.75 11.04
C LEU A 155 11.48 -45.34 11.64
N PHE A 156 12.28 -45.13 12.69
CA PHE A 156 12.39 -43.84 13.37
C PHE A 156 13.35 -42.87 12.65
N LEU A 157 14.41 -43.39 12.02
CA LEU A 157 15.36 -42.61 11.21
C LEU A 157 14.68 -41.79 10.10
N PRO A 158 13.77 -42.35 9.27
CA PRO A 158 12.97 -41.58 8.32
C PRO A 158 12.11 -40.50 8.96
N VAL A 159 11.53 -40.75 10.15
CA VAL A 159 10.71 -39.74 10.87
C VAL A 159 11.58 -38.57 11.34
N VAL A 160 12.77 -38.84 11.91
CA VAL A 160 13.74 -37.79 12.27
C VAL A 160 14.19 -37.01 11.03
N PHE A 161 14.45 -37.69 9.92
CA PHE A 161 14.82 -37.06 8.65
C PHE A 161 13.68 -36.21 8.06
N ILE A 162 12.42 -36.66 8.21
CA ILE A 162 11.22 -35.91 7.82
C ILE A 162 11.01 -34.69 8.73
N VAL A 163 11.22 -34.78 10.05
CA VAL A 163 11.13 -33.63 10.96
C VAL A 163 12.22 -32.59 10.64
N ILE A 164 13.45 -33.03 10.36
CA ILE A 164 14.53 -32.15 9.88
C ILE A 164 14.15 -31.50 8.54
N ARG A 165 13.53 -32.26 7.61
CA ARG A 165 13.00 -31.73 6.34
C ARG A 165 11.80 -30.81 6.52
N VAL A 166 10.95 -30.99 7.53
CA VAL A 166 9.77 -30.14 7.80
C VAL A 166 10.18 -28.82 8.47
N ASN A 167 11.15 -28.82 9.38
CA ASN A 167 11.76 -27.57 9.86
C ASN A 167 12.60 -26.90 8.75
N GLY A 168 13.15 -27.70 7.83
CA GLY A 168 13.68 -27.22 6.56
C GLY A 168 12.60 -26.64 5.65
N CYS A 169 11.39 -27.20 5.63
CA CYS A 169 10.22 -26.66 4.93
C CYS A 169 9.74 -25.36 5.57
N GLU A 170 9.78 -25.22 6.90
CA GLU A 170 9.46 -23.94 7.55
C GLU A 170 10.48 -22.87 7.16
N ARG A 171 11.77 -23.19 7.05
CA ARG A 171 12.77 -22.28 6.47
C ARG A 171 12.60 -22.05 4.95
N LEU A 172 12.14 -23.04 4.19
CA LEU A 172 11.83 -22.92 2.75
C LEU A 172 10.51 -22.17 2.48
N VAL A 173 9.57 -22.16 3.43
CA VAL A 173 8.37 -21.34 3.42
C VAL A 173 8.73 -19.92 3.87
N MET A 174 9.55 -19.75 4.90
CA MET A 174 10.12 -18.45 5.31
C MET A 174 11.09 -17.83 4.28
N SER A 175 11.59 -18.61 3.31
CA SER A 175 12.34 -18.12 2.15
C SER A 175 11.57 -18.20 0.83
N GLY A 176 10.35 -18.76 0.85
CA GLY A 176 9.36 -18.67 -0.22
C GLY A 176 8.42 -17.47 -0.04
N PHE A 177 8.25 -17.00 1.19
CA PHE A 177 7.90 -15.61 1.47
C PHE A 177 9.14 -14.75 1.22
N ASP A 178 9.20 -14.22 0.00
CA ASP A 178 10.21 -13.25 -0.40
C ASP A 178 9.93 -11.92 0.33
N PHE A 179 10.49 -11.77 1.54
CA PHE A 179 10.43 -10.55 2.35
C PHE A 179 11.30 -9.42 1.77
N GLN A 180 11.34 -9.29 0.45
CA GLN A 180 11.94 -8.15 -0.22
C GLN A 180 11.20 -6.88 0.19
N GLU A 181 11.96 -5.92 0.68
CA GLU A 181 11.48 -4.56 0.85
C GLU A 181 11.47 -3.85 -0.50
N THR A 182 10.50 -2.96 -0.69
CA THR A 182 10.44 -2.02 -1.81
C THR A 182 10.21 -0.62 -1.27
N ASP A 183 10.69 0.38 -2.01
CA ASP A 183 10.45 1.80 -1.81
C ASP A 183 9.55 2.38 -2.91
N PHE A 184 8.93 1.52 -3.72
CA PHE A 184 8.18 1.91 -4.91
C PHE A 184 6.98 2.81 -4.58
N TYR A 185 6.21 2.49 -3.52
CA TYR A 185 5.11 3.36 -3.11
C TYR A 185 5.66 4.67 -2.57
N ALA A 186 6.77 4.62 -1.83
CA ALA A 186 7.40 5.82 -1.35
C ALA A 186 7.73 6.76 -2.52
N ARG A 187 8.33 6.26 -3.61
CA ARG A 187 8.75 7.03 -4.80
C ARG A 187 7.63 7.49 -5.72
N GLU A 188 6.55 6.73 -5.85
CA GLU A 188 5.53 6.95 -6.87
C GLU A 188 4.23 7.56 -6.33
N TYR A 189 3.93 7.40 -5.04
CA TYR A 189 2.71 7.93 -4.44
C TYR A 189 2.77 9.45 -4.33
N VAL A 190 1.70 10.15 -4.75
CA VAL A 190 1.57 11.61 -4.65
C VAL A 190 0.48 11.94 -3.64
N TYR A 191 0.89 12.49 -2.48
CA TYR A 191 -0.05 12.90 -1.44
C TYR A 191 -0.78 14.20 -1.81
N VAL A 192 -2.12 14.17 -1.76
CA VAL A 192 -2.99 15.30 -2.16
C VAL A 192 -3.78 15.94 -1.01
N GLY A 193 -3.49 15.58 0.25
CA GLY A 193 -4.15 16.16 1.43
C GLY A 193 -3.70 17.58 1.81
N ASN A 194 -3.30 18.41 0.83
CA ASN A 194 -2.93 19.81 1.08
C ASN A 194 -4.22 20.67 1.13
N PRO A 195 -4.52 21.40 2.23
CA PRO A 195 -5.68 22.28 2.31
C PRO A 195 -5.69 23.46 1.31
N GLU A 196 -4.55 23.75 0.68
CA GLU A 196 -4.42 24.75 -0.40
C GLU A 196 -4.78 24.19 -1.79
N LEU A 197 -4.83 22.85 -1.96
CA LEU A 197 -5.24 22.21 -3.21
C LEU A 197 -6.75 22.33 -3.38
N LYS A 198 -7.16 23.26 -4.25
CA LYS A 198 -8.56 23.64 -4.50
C LYS A 198 -8.87 23.62 -6.00
N PRO A 199 -10.13 23.37 -6.38
CA PRO A 199 -10.52 23.44 -7.78
C PRO A 199 -10.58 24.90 -8.25
N GLU A 200 -9.90 25.21 -9.36
CA GLU A 200 -9.92 26.55 -9.98
C GLU A 200 -11.34 26.90 -10.47
N LYS A 201 -11.99 25.92 -11.11
CA LYS A 201 -13.37 26.03 -11.59
C LYS A 201 -14.14 24.76 -11.26
N ARG A 202 -14.99 24.85 -10.24
CA ARG A 202 -15.80 23.72 -9.75
C ARG A 202 -16.75 23.22 -10.83
N ARG A 203 -16.64 21.92 -11.12
CA ARG A 203 -17.52 21.18 -12.03
C ARG A 203 -18.17 20.01 -11.29
N ASN A 204 -19.42 19.71 -11.61
CA ASN A 204 -20.09 18.54 -11.07
C ASN A 204 -19.56 17.26 -11.74
N VAL A 205 -19.56 16.16 -11.01
CA VAL A 205 -19.19 14.85 -11.52
C VAL A 205 -20.29 13.85 -11.21
N ILE A 206 -20.74 13.13 -12.24
CA ILE A 206 -21.56 11.92 -12.09
C ILE A 206 -20.67 10.73 -12.44
N ILE A 207 -20.61 9.71 -11.59
CA ILE A 207 -19.90 8.45 -11.85
C ILE A 207 -20.91 7.30 -11.81
N VAL A 208 -20.97 6.51 -12.88
CA VAL A 208 -21.72 5.26 -12.94
C VAL A 208 -20.71 4.12 -13.06
N PHE A 209 -20.57 3.33 -11.99
CA PHE A 209 -19.78 2.11 -12.01
C PHE A 209 -20.64 0.95 -12.50
N GLY A 210 -20.19 0.33 -13.59
CA GLY A 210 -20.82 -0.83 -14.21
C GLY A 210 -20.20 -2.13 -13.71
N GLU A 211 -20.91 -2.86 -12.84
CA GLU A 211 -20.59 -4.24 -12.43
C GLU A 211 -20.21 -5.09 -13.65
N SER A 212 -19.00 -5.64 -13.65
CA SER A 212 -18.51 -6.57 -14.69
C SER A 212 -18.66 -6.05 -16.15
N LEU A 213 -18.73 -4.72 -16.37
CA LEU A 213 -19.11 -4.11 -17.65
C LEU A 213 -17.96 -4.13 -18.69
N GLU A 214 -17.69 -5.29 -19.28
CA GLU A 214 -16.65 -5.44 -20.29
C GLU A 214 -17.05 -4.80 -21.64
N LYS A 215 -16.06 -4.18 -22.33
CA LYS A 215 -16.22 -3.54 -23.65
C LYS A 215 -16.84 -4.47 -24.70
N LYS A 216 -16.58 -5.78 -24.61
CA LYS A 216 -17.12 -6.81 -25.52
C LYS A 216 -18.64 -6.97 -25.42
N PHE A 217 -19.24 -6.66 -24.27
CA PHE A 217 -20.71 -6.74 -24.09
C PHE A 217 -21.46 -5.55 -24.71
N VAL A 218 -20.76 -4.44 -24.99
CA VAL A 218 -21.39 -3.16 -25.36
C VAL A 218 -20.92 -2.55 -26.68
N THR A 219 -20.09 -3.26 -27.43
CA THR A 219 -19.56 -2.83 -28.74
C THR A 219 -20.49 -3.26 -29.89
N PRO A 220 -20.82 -2.39 -30.86
CA PRO A 220 -21.61 -2.76 -32.04
C PRO A 220 -20.99 -3.91 -32.84
N GLY A 221 -21.83 -4.80 -33.37
CA GLY A 221 -21.40 -5.89 -34.25
C GLY A 221 -20.77 -7.10 -33.56
N VAL A 222 -20.63 -7.09 -32.22
CA VAL A 222 -20.27 -8.29 -31.45
C VAL A 222 -21.51 -9.17 -31.27
N GLN A 223 -21.38 -10.47 -31.50
CA GLN A 223 -22.48 -11.43 -31.36
C GLN A 223 -22.97 -11.48 -29.90
N GLY A 224 -24.19 -11.01 -29.64
CA GLY A 224 -24.77 -10.92 -28.29
C GLY A 224 -24.30 -9.71 -27.47
N GLY A 225 -23.75 -8.67 -28.11
CA GLY A 225 -23.49 -7.36 -27.52
C GLY A 225 -24.63 -6.36 -27.75
N VAL A 226 -24.85 -5.44 -26.81
CA VAL A 226 -25.94 -4.44 -26.84
C VAL A 226 -25.36 -3.04 -26.72
N TYR A 227 -25.69 -2.12 -27.64
CA TYR A 227 -24.97 -0.86 -27.80
C TYR A 227 -25.35 0.25 -26.79
N ILE A 228 -24.36 0.86 -26.14
CA ILE A 228 -24.49 2.11 -25.37
C ILE A 228 -24.30 3.33 -26.31
N ASP A 229 -25.22 4.31 -26.34
CA ASP A 229 -25.16 5.53 -27.18
C ASP A 229 -24.04 6.50 -26.74
N ASP A 230 -22.81 6.09 -26.99
CA ASP A 230 -21.57 6.72 -26.57
C ASP A 230 -20.84 7.48 -27.68
N LYS A 231 -21.54 7.77 -28.78
CA LYS A 231 -21.02 8.53 -29.93
C LYS A 231 -20.45 9.92 -29.56
N ASP A 232 -20.98 10.53 -28.51
CA ASP A 232 -20.59 11.86 -27.99
C ASP A 232 -19.58 11.75 -26.82
N ALA A 233 -19.15 10.55 -26.47
CA ALA A 233 -18.23 10.31 -25.36
C ALA A 233 -16.77 10.24 -25.81
N VAL A 234 -15.89 10.80 -24.99
CA VAL A 234 -14.45 10.51 -25.08
C VAL A 234 -14.19 9.15 -24.43
N LYS A 235 -13.40 8.32 -25.12
CA LYS A 235 -13.05 6.96 -24.69
C LYS A 235 -11.55 6.76 -24.84
N PHE A 236 -10.89 6.25 -23.80
CA PHE A 236 -9.49 5.84 -23.84
C PHE A 236 -9.41 4.37 -24.27
N ALA A 237 -8.37 3.99 -25.01
CA ALA A 237 -8.34 2.74 -25.76
C ALA A 237 -8.43 1.47 -24.89
N ASP A 238 -7.70 1.44 -23.78
CA ASP A 238 -7.41 0.22 -23.01
C ASP A 238 -7.56 0.44 -21.49
N PHE A 239 -8.77 0.19 -20.98
CA PHE A 239 -9.03 0.16 -19.53
C PHE A 239 -8.88 -1.27 -19.02
N THR A 240 -8.07 -1.47 -17.98
CA THR A 240 -7.67 -2.78 -17.46
C THR A 240 -7.78 -2.86 -15.95
N GLU A 241 -7.81 -4.07 -15.40
CA GLU A 241 -7.73 -4.32 -13.96
C GLU A 241 -6.27 -4.37 -13.53
N GLY A 242 -5.87 -3.55 -12.57
CA GLY A 242 -4.58 -3.65 -11.89
C GLY A 242 -4.62 -4.56 -10.67
N TYR A 243 -3.53 -4.53 -9.90
CA TYR A 243 -3.40 -5.26 -8.64
C TYR A 243 -4.49 -4.86 -7.63
N ALA A 244 -5.10 -5.85 -6.97
CA ALA A 244 -6.21 -5.72 -6.01
C ALA A 244 -7.54 -5.16 -6.57
N GLN A 245 -7.68 -5.03 -7.89
CA GLN A 245 -8.83 -4.36 -8.54
C GLN A 245 -9.83 -5.29 -9.23
N ARG A 246 -9.62 -6.62 -9.17
CA ARG A 246 -10.47 -7.65 -9.84
C ARG A 246 -11.79 -7.96 -9.13
N TRP A 247 -12.33 -7.00 -8.38
CA TRP A 247 -13.55 -7.13 -7.57
C TRP A 247 -14.03 -5.73 -7.14
N THR A 248 -15.34 -5.56 -6.97
CA THR A 248 -16.00 -4.25 -6.85
C THR A 248 -15.37 -3.30 -5.85
N GLN A 249 -15.17 -3.71 -4.60
CA GLN A 249 -14.72 -2.78 -3.56
C GLN A 249 -13.21 -2.46 -3.69
N GLY A 250 -12.40 -3.38 -4.22
CA GLY A 250 -11.00 -3.11 -4.57
C GLY A 250 -10.86 -2.13 -5.75
N ALA A 251 -11.75 -2.26 -6.74
CA ALA A 251 -11.87 -1.31 -7.84
C ALA A 251 -12.34 0.08 -7.35
N LEU A 252 -13.41 0.14 -6.56
CA LEU A 252 -13.96 1.38 -5.99
C LEU A 252 -12.94 2.10 -5.10
N PHE A 253 -12.28 1.37 -4.20
CA PHE A 253 -11.23 1.90 -3.33
C PHE A 253 -10.08 2.50 -4.15
N SER A 254 -9.63 1.79 -5.20
CA SER A 254 -8.59 2.29 -6.10
C SER A 254 -9.03 3.53 -6.87
N ALA A 255 -10.26 3.55 -7.38
CA ALA A 255 -10.83 4.68 -8.11
C ALA A 255 -11.06 5.92 -7.23
N PHE A 256 -11.24 5.74 -5.92
CA PHE A 256 -11.47 6.83 -4.98
C PHE A 256 -10.20 7.35 -4.31
N THR A 257 -9.10 6.59 -4.27
CA THR A 257 -7.88 6.96 -3.53
C THR A 257 -6.61 7.04 -4.38
N GLY A 258 -6.66 6.51 -5.60
CA GLY A 258 -5.48 6.32 -6.45
C GLY A 258 -4.51 5.27 -5.91
N THR A 259 -4.86 4.48 -4.90
CA THR A 259 -4.05 3.37 -4.39
C THR A 259 -4.90 2.13 -4.19
N HIS A 260 -4.32 0.96 -4.36
CA HIS A 260 -5.02 -0.29 -4.12
C HIS A 260 -5.16 -0.59 -2.62
N ILE A 261 -5.86 -1.67 -2.31
CA ILE A 261 -6.09 -2.19 -0.97
C ILE A 261 -5.12 -3.33 -0.64
N HIS A 262 -4.75 -3.50 0.64
CA HIS A 262 -4.04 -4.70 1.10
C HIS A 262 -4.80 -5.98 0.73
N TYR A 263 -4.14 -6.93 0.07
CA TYR A 263 -4.62 -8.31 0.08
C TYR A 263 -4.37 -8.94 1.46
N LEU A 264 -5.19 -9.94 1.79
CA LEU A 264 -5.04 -10.72 3.02
C LEU A 264 -3.65 -11.38 3.14
N SER A 265 -3.02 -11.73 2.01
CA SER A 265 -1.64 -12.23 1.93
C SER A 265 -0.61 -11.24 2.49
N ASP A 266 -0.84 -9.95 2.28
CA ASP A 266 0.11 -8.89 2.58
C ASP A 266 0.04 -8.59 4.07
N PHE A 267 -1.18 -8.56 4.63
CA PHE A 267 -1.39 -8.53 6.09
C PHE A 267 -0.64 -9.67 6.81
N PHE A 268 -0.75 -10.91 6.33
CA PHE A 268 0.01 -12.03 6.91
C PHE A 268 1.53 -11.85 6.76
N ARG A 269 2.03 -11.28 5.65
CA ARG A 269 3.45 -10.92 5.50
C ARG A 269 3.87 -9.86 6.52
N TYR A 270 3.10 -8.78 6.69
CA TYR A 270 3.43 -7.68 7.61
C TYR A 270 3.35 -8.10 9.08
N ALA A 271 2.29 -8.79 9.50
CA ALA A 271 2.12 -9.29 10.86
C ALA A 271 3.17 -10.34 11.26
N LEU A 272 3.73 -11.08 10.29
CA LEU A 272 4.77 -12.09 10.54
C LEU A 272 6.20 -11.52 10.45
N PHE A 273 6.41 -10.43 9.70
CA PHE A 273 7.70 -9.75 9.59
C PHE A 273 8.03 -8.98 10.88
N ASP A 274 7.06 -8.27 11.46
CA ASP A 274 7.23 -7.46 12.68
C ASP A 274 7.07 -8.28 13.97
N LYS A 275 7.81 -9.40 14.03
CA LYS A 275 7.79 -10.38 15.13
C LYS A 275 7.85 -9.69 16.50
N LEU A 276 6.86 -10.01 17.35
CA LEU A 276 6.90 -9.83 18.82
C LEU A 276 6.69 -8.40 19.35
N LYS A 277 6.03 -7.48 18.63
CA LYS A 277 5.63 -6.16 19.19
C LYS A 277 4.18 -5.70 19.00
N TYR A 278 3.32 -6.42 18.27
CA TYR A 278 1.90 -6.06 18.20
C TYR A 278 1.19 -6.30 19.55
N ASN A 279 0.80 -5.21 20.21
CA ASN A 279 0.13 -5.23 21.51
C ASN A 279 -1.36 -4.94 21.31
N GLU A 280 -2.23 -5.85 21.76
CA GLU A 280 -3.58 -6.15 21.22
C GLU A 280 -4.66 -5.02 21.22
N LYS A 281 -4.32 -3.76 21.53
CA LYS A 281 -5.32 -2.68 21.72
C LYS A 281 -5.04 -1.31 21.09
N LYS A 282 -3.86 -1.04 20.52
CA LYS A 282 -3.57 0.27 19.90
C LYS A 282 -3.43 0.21 18.38
N ASP A 283 -2.76 -0.80 17.86
CA ASP A 283 -2.26 -0.81 16.49
C ASP A 283 -3.04 -1.80 15.62
N ARG A 284 -4.37 -1.63 15.57
CA ARG A 284 -5.24 -2.40 14.65
C ARG A 284 -4.97 -1.93 13.22
N ILE A 285 -4.22 -2.71 12.44
CA ILE A 285 -4.18 -2.56 10.99
C ILE A 285 -5.58 -2.86 10.43
N LEU A 286 -6.05 -1.97 9.55
CA LEU A 286 -7.38 -2.03 8.96
C LEU A 286 -7.52 -3.24 8.02
N MET A 287 -8.49 -4.12 8.32
CA MET A 287 -8.93 -5.19 7.42
C MET A 287 -10.19 -4.75 6.67
N ILE A 288 -10.14 -4.81 5.33
CA ILE A 288 -11.34 -5.12 4.56
C ILE A 288 -11.31 -6.63 4.28
N SER A 289 -12.35 -7.29 4.74
CA SER A 289 -12.69 -8.66 4.35
C SER A 289 -14.20 -8.70 4.11
N ASN A 290 -14.68 -9.75 3.46
CA ASN A 290 -16.12 -9.97 3.26
C ASN A 290 -16.91 -10.07 4.58
N TYR A 291 -16.21 -10.16 5.73
CA TYR A 291 -16.76 -10.15 7.09
C TYR A 291 -16.12 -9.06 7.98
N ALA A 292 -15.68 -7.93 7.41
CA ALA A 292 -15.24 -6.76 8.17
C ALA A 292 -16.45 -6.10 8.87
N GLY A 293 -16.85 -6.68 10.00
CA GLY A 293 -17.93 -6.19 10.85
C GLY A 293 -17.64 -4.83 11.48
N GLN A 294 -18.61 -4.36 12.27
CA GLN A 294 -18.71 -2.97 12.75
C GLN A 294 -17.54 -2.47 13.64
N ASP A 295 -16.58 -3.31 14.01
CA ASP A 295 -15.54 -3.09 15.03
C ASP A 295 -14.19 -2.48 14.53
N PHE A 296 -14.11 -1.99 13.28
CA PHE A 296 -12.98 -1.35 12.56
C PHE A 296 -11.73 -0.83 13.34
N ASP A 297 -11.31 0.44 13.21
CA ASP A 297 -11.87 1.60 12.47
C ASP A 297 -11.29 1.78 11.08
N PHE A 298 -12.01 2.48 10.18
CA PHE A 298 -11.56 2.77 8.82
C PHE A 298 -10.72 4.05 8.71
N LEU A 299 -10.34 4.64 9.86
CA LEU A 299 -9.54 5.85 9.94
C LEU A 299 -8.16 5.65 9.30
N THR A 300 -8.09 5.99 8.01
CA THR A 300 -6.88 6.07 7.20
C THR A 300 -6.52 7.54 6.98
N PRO A 301 -6.10 8.29 8.04
CA PRO A 301 -5.90 9.74 7.95
C PRO A 301 -4.82 10.18 6.95
N ASN A 302 -4.06 9.22 6.43
CA ASN A 302 -2.94 9.39 5.52
C ASN A 302 -3.30 8.98 4.08
N ILE A 303 -4.45 8.35 3.85
CA ILE A 303 -5.04 8.12 2.52
C ILE A 303 -6.12 9.18 2.32
N ARG A 304 -6.21 9.73 1.11
CA ARG A 304 -7.14 10.80 0.76
C ARG A 304 -8.08 10.31 -0.33
N PHE A 305 -9.38 10.47 -0.07
CA PHE A 305 -10.42 9.91 -0.91
C PHE A 305 -11.07 11.02 -1.73
N LEU A 306 -11.66 10.65 -2.87
CA LEU A 306 -12.40 11.58 -3.72
C LEU A 306 -13.52 12.29 -2.95
N GLY A 307 -14.18 11.59 -2.03
CA GLY A 307 -15.18 12.17 -1.13
C GLY A 307 -14.60 13.21 -0.18
N ASP A 308 -13.41 13.00 0.41
CA ASP A 308 -12.73 14.00 1.24
C ASP A 308 -12.44 15.28 0.45
N MET A 309 -11.82 15.12 -0.71
CA MET A 309 -11.35 16.23 -1.55
C MET A 309 -12.52 17.11 -2.02
N THR A 310 -13.63 16.49 -2.39
CA THR A 310 -14.85 17.18 -2.83
C THR A 310 -15.61 17.81 -1.65
N ALA A 311 -15.79 17.10 -0.53
CA ALA A 311 -16.49 17.62 0.66
C ALA A 311 -15.78 18.85 1.26
N GLU A 312 -14.46 18.81 1.40
CA GLU A 312 -13.66 19.95 1.90
C GLU A 312 -13.72 21.17 0.96
N ASN A 313 -14.01 20.94 -0.32
CA ASN A 313 -14.19 21.99 -1.32
C ASN A 313 -15.67 22.38 -1.55
N GLY A 314 -16.57 21.97 -0.65
CA GLY A 314 -17.96 22.40 -0.61
C GLY A 314 -18.86 21.71 -1.63
N TYR A 315 -18.57 20.47 -1.99
CA TYR A 315 -19.44 19.64 -2.82
C TYR A 315 -20.50 18.92 -1.97
N GLN A 316 -21.65 18.67 -2.59
CA GLN A 316 -22.59 17.65 -2.14
C GLN A 316 -22.16 16.28 -2.67
N ASN A 317 -21.81 15.37 -1.78
CA ASN A 317 -21.46 14.01 -2.13
C ASN A 317 -22.69 13.10 -1.96
N LEU A 318 -23.08 12.41 -3.04
CA LEU A 318 -24.22 11.50 -3.14
C LEU A 318 -23.72 10.12 -3.58
N PHE A 319 -24.15 9.06 -2.90
CA PHE A 319 -23.84 7.67 -3.26
C PHE A 319 -25.10 6.82 -3.27
N ILE A 320 -25.33 6.02 -4.32
CA ILE A 320 -26.46 5.08 -4.41
C ILE A 320 -26.03 3.70 -4.93
N GLN A 321 -26.45 2.63 -4.28
CA GLN A 321 -26.35 1.26 -4.82
C GLN A 321 -27.61 0.43 -4.56
N GLY A 322 -27.79 -0.66 -5.31
CA GLY A 322 -28.90 -1.60 -5.11
C GLY A 322 -28.70 -2.64 -3.99
N GLY A 323 -27.45 -2.91 -3.61
CA GLY A 323 -27.08 -3.86 -2.55
C GLY A 323 -26.92 -3.22 -1.17
N GLY A 324 -26.73 -4.01 -0.11
CA GLY A 324 -26.48 -3.48 1.25
C GLY A 324 -25.06 -2.97 1.43
N LEU A 325 -24.87 -1.79 2.04
CA LEU A 325 -23.54 -1.16 2.18
C LEU A 325 -22.69 -1.71 3.34
N ASP A 326 -23.26 -2.49 4.25
CA ASP A 326 -22.50 -3.14 5.33
C ASP A 326 -21.46 -4.16 4.80
N PHE A 327 -21.67 -4.68 3.58
CA PHE A 327 -20.72 -5.60 2.94
C PHE A 327 -19.35 -4.94 2.71
N SER A 328 -18.29 -5.66 3.08
CA SER A 328 -16.89 -5.20 2.99
C SER A 328 -16.59 -3.85 3.66
N GLY A 329 -17.45 -3.39 4.60
CA GLY A 329 -17.31 -2.10 5.27
C GLY A 329 -17.52 -0.88 4.38
N THR A 330 -18.17 -1.04 3.21
CA THR A 330 -18.38 0.04 2.22
C THR A 330 -19.08 1.26 2.84
N ALA A 331 -20.09 1.03 3.70
CA ALA A 331 -20.75 2.08 4.47
C ALA A 331 -19.76 2.94 5.30
N LYS A 332 -18.85 2.28 6.01
CA LYS A 332 -17.89 2.93 6.93
C LYS A 332 -16.83 3.72 6.16
N PHE A 333 -16.36 3.18 5.03
CA PHE A 333 -15.55 3.90 4.04
C PHE A 333 -16.25 5.20 3.58
N LEU A 334 -17.53 5.16 3.20
CA LEU A 334 -18.25 6.34 2.72
C LEU A 334 -18.41 7.39 3.83
N TYR A 335 -18.88 6.97 5.01
CA TYR A 335 -19.18 7.88 6.12
C TYR A 335 -17.94 8.53 6.75
N GLU A 336 -16.80 7.84 6.78
CA GLU A 336 -15.55 8.41 7.28
C GLU A 336 -14.87 9.30 6.23
N HIS A 337 -15.19 9.15 4.94
CA HIS A 337 -14.55 9.87 3.82
C HIS A 337 -15.48 10.75 2.99
N GLY A 338 -16.14 11.70 3.66
CA GLY A 338 -16.80 12.84 3.02
C GLY A 338 -18.19 12.58 2.43
N PHE A 339 -18.76 11.39 2.54
CA PHE A 339 -20.18 11.15 2.21
C PHE A 339 -21.03 11.21 3.48
N LYS A 340 -21.99 12.15 3.52
CA LYS A 340 -22.92 12.26 4.65
C LYS A 340 -24.01 11.20 4.55
N LYS A 341 -24.43 10.63 5.69
CA LYS A 341 -25.38 9.51 5.74
C LYS A 341 -26.74 9.82 5.09
N GLU A 342 -27.20 11.06 5.16
CA GLU A 342 -28.44 11.52 4.50
C GLU A 342 -28.36 11.51 2.95
N ASN A 343 -27.16 11.44 2.38
CA ASN A 343 -26.89 11.36 0.95
C ASN A 343 -26.31 10.00 0.52
N VAL A 344 -26.47 8.96 1.33
CA VAL A 344 -26.03 7.60 1.02
C VAL A 344 -27.24 6.68 1.05
N TYR A 345 -27.53 6.03 -0.08
CA TYR A 345 -28.70 5.17 -0.27
C TYR A 345 -28.25 3.78 -0.72
N ASP A 346 -28.85 2.75 -0.15
CA ASP A 346 -28.52 1.35 -0.44
C ASP A 346 -29.79 0.50 -0.55
N LEU A 347 -29.68 -0.83 -0.44
CA LEU A 347 -30.82 -1.75 -0.44
C LEU A 347 -31.98 -1.31 0.48
N ASP A 348 -31.72 -0.67 1.62
CA ASP A 348 -32.77 -0.22 2.54
C ASP A 348 -33.70 0.84 1.94
N ALA A 349 -33.22 1.64 0.98
CA ALA A 349 -34.02 2.66 0.29
C ALA A 349 -35.18 2.06 -0.53
N PHE A 350 -35.12 0.76 -0.84
CA PHE A 350 -36.11 0.05 -1.65
C PHE A 350 -37.10 -0.78 -0.82
N LYS A 351 -37.02 -0.76 0.52
CA LYS A 351 -37.88 -1.54 1.43
C LYS A 351 -39.37 -1.38 1.10
N GLY A 352 -40.07 -2.51 1.00
CA GLY A 352 -41.49 -2.58 0.64
C GLY A 352 -41.80 -2.57 -0.87
N THR A 353 -40.79 -2.47 -1.74
CA THR A 353 -40.98 -2.60 -3.20
C THR A 353 -40.90 -4.05 -3.70
N PRO A 354 -41.53 -4.39 -4.84
CA PRO A 354 -41.34 -5.69 -5.51
C PRO A 354 -39.92 -5.96 -6.02
N ALA A 355 -39.07 -4.94 -6.08
CA ALA A 355 -37.65 -5.09 -6.38
C ALA A 355 -36.90 -5.58 -5.13
N TYR A 356 -37.09 -4.93 -3.99
CA TYR A 356 -36.51 -5.32 -2.70
C TYR A 356 -36.92 -6.74 -2.27
N GLU A 357 -38.20 -7.09 -2.41
CA GLU A 357 -38.68 -8.41 -1.99
C GLU A 357 -38.03 -9.57 -2.76
N ARG A 358 -37.62 -9.35 -4.01
CA ARG A 358 -36.83 -10.30 -4.82
C ARG A 358 -35.33 -10.19 -4.56
N GLY A 359 -34.82 -8.96 -4.43
CA GLY A 359 -33.39 -8.67 -4.33
C GLY A 359 -32.75 -8.98 -2.99
N LYS A 360 -33.50 -8.91 -1.87
CA LYS A 360 -32.99 -9.06 -0.50
C LYS A 360 -32.41 -10.45 -0.15
N TYR A 361 -32.63 -11.46 -1.00
CA TYR A 361 -32.05 -12.80 -0.89
C TYR A 361 -31.00 -13.10 -1.96
N TRP A 362 -30.64 -12.09 -2.76
CA TRP A 362 -29.57 -12.09 -3.75
C TRP A 362 -28.54 -11.03 -3.31
N TRP A 363 -27.95 -10.28 -4.25
CA TRP A 363 -26.99 -9.22 -3.95
C TRP A 363 -27.62 -7.82 -3.73
N GLY A 364 -28.88 -7.63 -4.13
CA GLY A 364 -29.55 -6.33 -4.10
C GLY A 364 -30.73 -6.23 -5.06
N VAL A 365 -31.30 -5.03 -5.22
CA VAL A 365 -32.30 -4.75 -6.26
C VAL A 365 -31.66 -4.65 -7.64
N ASN A 366 -32.46 -4.87 -8.69
CA ASN A 366 -32.03 -4.71 -10.07
C ASN A 366 -31.78 -3.23 -10.45
N ASP A 367 -31.04 -2.98 -11.52
CA ASP A 367 -30.50 -1.64 -11.83
C ASP A 367 -31.56 -0.56 -12.02
N LYS A 368 -32.69 -0.91 -12.64
CA LYS A 368 -33.71 0.07 -13.06
C LYS A 368 -34.20 0.97 -11.92
N PRO A 369 -34.71 0.46 -10.78
CA PRO A 369 -35.08 1.30 -9.63
C PRO A 369 -33.89 2.08 -9.04
N VAL A 370 -32.65 1.59 -9.16
CA VAL A 370 -31.44 2.31 -8.70
C VAL A 370 -31.19 3.54 -9.57
N PHE A 371 -31.28 3.41 -10.90
CA PHE A 371 -31.19 4.55 -11.82
C PHE A 371 -32.31 5.57 -11.61
N GLU A 372 -33.56 5.14 -11.38
CA GLU A 372 -34.66 6.08 -11.08
C GLU A 372 -34.42 6.84 -9.77
N LEU A 373 -33.98 6.15 -8.71
CA LEU A 373 -33.62 6.79 -7.44
C LEU A 373 -32.45 7.76 -7.62
N PHE A 374 -31.46 7.42 -8.45
CA PHE A 374 -30.30 8.28 -8.71
C PHE A 374 -30.68 9.56 -9.47
N LYS A 375 -31.56 9.47 -10.47
CA LYS A 375 -32.16 10.65 -11.14
C LYS A 375 -32.91 11.53 -10.14
N GLU A 376 -33.74 10.93 -9.27
CA GLU A 376 -34.51 11.63 -8.25
C GLU A 376 -33.58 12.38 -7.27
N LYS A 377 -32.58 11.69 -6.70
CA LYS A 377 -31.68 12.29 -5.71
C LYS A 377 -30.77 13.35 -6.30
N ILE A 378 -30.26 13.18 -7.53
CA ILE A 378 -29.50 14.25 -8.22
C ILE A 378 -30.38 15.48 -8.44
N ALA A 379 -31.63 15.30 -8.88
CA ALA A 379 -32.57 16.42 -9.09
C ALA A 379 -32.98 17.12 -7.78
N GLY A 380 -32.83 16.45 -6.63
CA GLY A 380 -33.09 16.98 -5.30
C GLY A 380 -31.91 17.65 -4.58
N LEU A 381 -30.71 17.67 -5.19
CA LEU A 381 -29.53 18.34 -4.61
C LEU A 381 -29.67 19.87 -4.65
N ASP A 382 -29.01 20.58 -3.71
CA ASP A 382 -29.05 22.04 -3.60
C ASP A 382 -28.56 22.71 -4.89
N LYS A 383 -29.43 23.46 -5.56
CA LYS A 383 -29.09 24.17 -6.80
C LYS A 383 -28.00 25.22 -6.57
N GLY A 384 -26.98 25.21 -7.42
CA GLY A 384 -25.83 26.13 -7.36
C GLY A 384 -24.67 25.64 -6.48
N THR A 385 -24.89 24.62 -5.65
CA THR A 385 -23.82 23.93 -4.91
C THR A 385 -23.28 22.79 -5.80
N PRO A 386 -21.96 22.66 -6.01
CA PRO A 386 -21.41 21.61 -6.85
C PRO A 386 -21.63 20.23 -6.23
N PHE A 387 -21.60 19.17 -7.04
CA PHE A 387 -21.83 17.81 -6.53
C PHE A 387 -20.94 16.73 -7.16
N LEU A 388 -20.71 15.69 -6.37
CA LEU A 388 -20.19 14.39 -6.78
C LEU A 388 -21.30 13.37 -6.53
N ALA A 389 -21.87 12.82 -7.60
CA ALA A 389 -22.89 11.78 -7.51
C ALA A 389 -22.32 10.46 -8.04
N VAL A 390 -22.36 9.40 -7.25
CA VAL A 390 -21.85 8.08 -7.62
C VAL A 390 -22.94 7.04 -7.50
N MET A 391 -23.02 6.14 -8.49
CA MET A 391 -23.85 4.95 -8.38
C MET A 391 -23.13 3.67 -8.84
N PHE A 392 -23.64 2.54 -8.38
CA PHE A 392 -23.17 1.20 -8.74
C PHE A 392 -24.33 0.37 -9.33
N THR A 393 -24.13 -0.22 -10.51
CA THR A 393 -25.04 -1.22 -11.11
C THR A 393 -24.75 -2.61 -10.56
N LEU A 394 -25.69 -3.54 -10.65
CA LEU A 394 -25.58 -4.88 -10.07
C LEU A 394 -26.08 -5.99 -11.00
N ASP A 395 -26.87 -5.69 -12.03
CA ASP A 395 -27.57 -6.71 -12.84
C ASP A 395 -26.63 -7.75 -13.49
N LEU A 396 -25.42 -7.32 -13.89
CA LEU A 396 -24.38 -8.17 -14.51
C LEU A 396 -23.61 -9.08 -13.52
N HIS A 397 -23.87 -8.97 -12.21
CA HIS A 397 -23.18 -9.76 -11.19
C HIS A 397 -23.30 -11.26 -11.47
N ARG A 398 -22.24 -12.01 -11.13
CA ARG A 398 -22.17 -13.46 -11.34
C ARG A 398 -23.27 -14.20 -10.55
N GLY A 399 -23.91 -15.18 -11.20
CA GLY A 399 -24.79 -16.18 -10.58
C GLY A 399 -26.18 -16.19 -11.19
N ASP A 400 -27.08 -16.98 -10.61
CA ASP A 400 -28.50 -16.96 -10.97
C ASP A 400 -29.10 -15.61 -10.55
N ASN A 401 -29.51 -14.79 -11.51
CA ASN A 401 -30.11 -13.48 -11.26
C ASN A 401 -31.65 -13.64 -11.17
N PRO A 402 -32.32 -13.21 -10.07
CA PRO A 402 -33.76 -13.43 -9.87
C PRO A 402 -34.68 -12.51 -10.69
N PHE A 403 -34.12 -11.58 -11.46
CA PHE A 403 -34.88 -10.58 -12.22
C PHE A 403 -34.98 -10.87 -13.73
N TYR A 404 -34.09 -11.71 -14.27
CA TYR A 404 -33.94 -11.96 -15.71
C TYR A 404 -33.76 -13.46 -15.97
N ARG A 405 -34.15 -13.93 -17.17
CA ARG A 405 -34.13 -15.36 -17.51
C ARG A 405 -32.76 -15.87 -17.94
N ASP A 406 -31.97 -15.00 -18.56
CA ASP A 406 -30.66 -15.33 -19.09
C ASP A 406 -29.74 -14.11 -19.21
N ASP A 407 -28.49 -14.43 -19.54
CA ASP A 407 -27.36 -13.53 -19.71
C ASP A 407 -27.55 -12.44 -20.78
N ALA A 408 -28.40 -12.68 -21.79
CA ALA A 408 -28.69 -11.71 -22.84
C ALA A 408 -29.74 -10.69 -22.36
N GLU A 409 -30.79 -11.15 -21.68
CA GLU A 409 -31.80 -10.28 -21.08
C GLU A 409 -31.18 -9.34 -20.02
N ILE A 410 -30.20 -9.83 -19.24
CA ILE A 410 -29.39 -9.00 -18.31
C ILE A 410 -28.66 -7.87 -19.05
N ARG A 411 -27.95 -8.19 -20.15
CA ARG A 411 -27.19 -7.20 -20.94
C ARG A 411 -28.10 -6.18 -21.58
N GLU A 412 -29.23 -6.62 -22.15
CA GLU A 412 -30.23 -5.74 -22.74
C GLU A 412 -30.80 -4.76 -21.71
N ALA A 413 -31.16 -5.24 -20.52
CA ALA A 413 -31.67 -4.41 -19.43
C ALA A 413 -30.61 -3.40 -18.93
N THR A 414 -29.39 -3.86 -18.67
CA THR A 414 -28.27 -3.02 -18.19
C THR A 414 -28.02 -1.86 -19.17
N VAL A 415 -27.89 -2.16 -20.46
CA VAL A 415 -27.61 -1.17 -21.50
C VAL A 415 -28.81 -0.25 -21.75
N ALA A 416 -30.04 -0.75 -21.68
CA ALA A 416 -31.24 0.09 -21.76
C ALA A 416 -31.30 1.11 -20.62
N ASN A 417 -30.99 0.71 -19.39
CA ASN A 417 -30.97 1.61 -18.24
C ASN A 417 -29.86 2.67 -18.38
N ILE A 418 -28.66 2.29 -18.81
CA ILE A 418 -27.56 3.23 -19.09
C ILE A 418 -27.94 4.24 -20.20
N ASN A 419 -28.51 3.77 -21.31
CA ASN A 419 -28.93 4.63 -22.42
C ASN A 419 -30.02 5.62 -22.02
N ASP A 420 -31.01 5.18 -21.25
CA ASP A 420 -32.05 6.06 -20.73
C ASP A 420 -31.48 7.09 -19.74
N PHE A 421 -30.52 6.70 -18.89
CA PHE A 421 -29.81 7.64 -18.03
C PHE A 421 -28.98 8.68 -18.81
N ILE A 422 -28.27 8.28 -19.88
CA ILE A 422 -27.56 9.20 -20.77
C ILE A 422 -28.55 10.18 -21.45
N ALA A 423 -29.69 9.67 -21.93
CA ALA A 423 -30.73 10.48 -22.57
C ALA A 423 -31.45 11.43 -21.60
N TRP A 424 -31.55 11.07 -20.32
CA TRP A 424 -32.01 11.95 -19.24
C TRP A 424 -30.95 13.00 -18.90
N PHE A 425 -29.68 12.60 -18.72
CA PHE A 425 -28.56 13.46 -18.37
C PHE A 425 -28.37 14.61 -19.38
N LYS A 426 -28.43 14.32 -20.68
CA LYS A 426 -28.34 15.31 -21.77
C LYS A 426 -29.47 16.37 -21.77
N LYS A 427 -30.48 16.27 -20.91
CA LYS A 427 -31.63 17.20 -20.81
C LYS A 427 -31.65 18.03 -19.53
N GLN A 428 -30.71 17.83 -18.61
CA GLN A 428 -30.73 18.49 -17.30
C GLN A 428 -30.17 19.92 -17.36
N ASP A 429 -30.68 20.81 -16.52
CA ASP A 429 -30.22 22.21 -16.43
C ASP A 429 -28.74 22.34 -15.99
N PHE A 430 -28.24 21.36 -15.26
CA PHE A 430 -26.84 21.25 -14.88
C PHE A 430 -25.92 20.66 -15.96
N TYR A 431 -26.43 20.17 -17.11
CA TYR A 431 -25.65 19.41 -18.09
C TYR A 431 -24.32 20.08 -18.45
N ASP A 432 -24.35 21.37 -18.83
CA ASP A 432 -23.17 22.13 -19.26
C ASP A 432 -22.04 22.16 -18.23
N ASN A 433 -22.36 22.19 -16.93
CA ASN A 433 -21.39 22.18 -15.83
C ASN A 433 -21.20 20.81 -15.17
N THR A 434 -21.57 19.72 -15.85
CA THR A 434 -21.44 18.36 -15.33
C THR A 434 -20.74 17.45 -16.33
N THR A 435 -19.79 16.65 -15.85
CA THR A 435 -19.24 15.52 -16.60
C THR A 435 -19.86 14.23 -16.09
N LEU A 436 -20.31 13.37 -17.01
CA LEU A 436 -20.72 12.00 -16.71
C LEU A 436 -19.59 11.05 -17.08
N VAL A 437 -19.18 10.23 -16.12
CA VAL A 437 -18.14 9.21 -16.22
C VAL A 437 -18.80 7.84 -16.05
N ILE A 438 -18.77 7.00 -17.07
CA ILE A 438 -19.21 5.60 -17.00
C ILE A 438 -17.97 4.73 -17.07
N LEU A 439 -17.77 3.87 -16.08
CA LEU A 439 -16.61 2.99 -15.95
C LEU A 439 -17.06 1.61 -15.51
N ALA A 440 -16.47 0.54 -16.06
CA ALA A 440 -16.58 -0.76 -15.40
C ALA A 440 -15.81 -0.77 -14.09
N ASP A 441 -16.20 -1.63 -13.15
CA ASP A 441 -15.44 -1.86 -11.93
C ASP A 441 -14.36 -2.95 -12.13
N HIS A 442 -14.71 -4.12 -12.64
CA HIS A 442 -13.81 -5.24 -12.93
C HIS A 442 -14.32 -6.12 -14.09
N LYS A 443 -13.64 -7.23 -14.38
CA LYS A 443 -14.12 -8.23 -15.36
C LYS A 443 -15.00 -9.27 -14.69
N ARG A 444 -15.89 -9.89 -15.47
CA ARG A 444 -16.77 -10.94 -14.96
C ARG A 444 -15.98 -12.12 -14.42
N MET A 445 -16.26 -12.53 -13.19
CA MET A 445 -15.59 -13.65 -12.53
C MET A 445 -16.27 -15.00 -12.84
N GLY A 446 -15.49 -16.07 -13.02
CA GLY A 446 -16.03 -17.44 -13.07
C GLY A 446 -15.29 -18.40 -14.00
N ALA A 447 -15.64 -19.70 -13.92
CA ALA A 447 -15.17 -20.71 -14.86
C ALA A 447 -15.91 -20.56 -16.21
N GLY A 448 -15.18 -20.66 -17.32
CA GLY A 448 -15.75 -20.50 -18.67
C GLY A 448 -15.85 -19.04 -19.17
N VAL A 449 -15.36 -18.07 -18.40
CA VAL A 449 -15.19 -16.69 -18.89
C VAL A 449 -14.10 -16.67 -19.96
N GLU A 450 -14.43 -16.15 -21.16
CA GLU A 450 -13.47 -16.03 -22.25
C GLU A 450 -12.34 -15.06 -21.89
N ALA A 451 -11.09 -15.50 -22.09
CA ALA A 451 -9.91 -14.68 -21.84
C ALA A 451 -9.78 -13.57 -22.90
N GLY A 452 -9.73 -12.33 -22.44
CA GLY A 452 -9.58 -11.14 -23.29
C GLY A 452 -10.79 -10.21 -23.23
N GLY A 453 -10.59 -8.99 -23.75
CA GLY A 453 -11.51 -7.87 -23.56
C GLY A 453 -10.99 -6.89 -22.51
N GLY A 454 -11.10 -5.59 -22.81
CA GLY A 454 -10.89 -4.50 -21.87
C GLY A 454 -12.19 -4.12 -21.15
N LEU A 455 -12.06 -3.39 -20.06
CA LEU A 455 -13.16 -2.78 -19.34
C LEU A 455 -13.81 -1.66 -20.18
N TYR A 456 -15.10 -1.39 -19.96
CA TYR A 456 -15.77 -0.26 -20.60
C TYR A 456 -15.46 1.07 -19.89
N ASN A 457 -15.28 2.13 -20.67
CA ASN A 457 -15.06 3.49 -20.19
C ASN A 457 -15.67 4.51 -21.17
N ALA A 458 -16.39 5.51 -20.66
CA ALA A 458 -16.95 6.61 -21.45
C ALA A 458 -17.06 7.90 -20.62
N PHE A 459 -16.54 9.00 -21.16
CA PHE A 459 -16.52 10.31 -20.53
C PHE A 459 -17.34 11.30 -21.38
N PHE A 460 -18.52 11.70 -20.88
CA PHE A 460 -19.44 12.61 -21.56
C PHE A 460 -19.32 14.03 -21.01
N ASN A 461 -19.35 15.01 -21.91
CA ASN A 461 -19.23 16.44 -21.60
C ASN A 461 -18.00 16.76 -20.73
N LEU A 462 -16.80 16.47 -21.23
CA LEU A 462 -15.54 16.85 -20.58
C LEU A 462 -15.25 18.36 -20.75
N PRO A 463 -14.57 19.00 -19.79
CA PRO A 463 -14.05 20.36 -19.97
C PRO A 463 -13.15 20.46 -21.21
N THR A 464 -13.41 21.43 -22.08
CA THR A 464 -12.66 21.60 -23.34
C THR A 464 -11.16 21.78 -23.15
N HIS A 465 -10.73 22.44 -22.06
CA HIS A 465 -9.32 22.62 -21.75
C HIS A 465 -8.59 21.29 -21.42
N LEU A 466 -9.30 20.28 -20.93
CA LEU A 466 -8.75 18.92 -20.70
C LEU A 466 -8.67 18.10 -21.99
N LEU A 467 -9.21 18.57 -23.12
CA LEU A 467 -9.14 17.87 -24.41
C LEU A 467 -7.95 18.29 -25.28
N ASN A 468 -7.22 19.32 -24.87
CA ASN A 468 -6.11 19.88 -25.64
C ASN A 468 -4.88 18.95 -25.60
N GLY A 469 -4.56 18.31 -26.72
CA GLY A 469 -3.35 17.49 -26.87
C GLY A 469 -3.40 16.13 -26.19
N ILE A 470 -4.59 15.64 -25.81
CA ILE A 470 -4.73 14.34 -25.15
C ILE A 470 -4.37 13.18 -26.06
N ASN A 471 -3.69 12.18 -25.49
CA ASN A 471 -3.58 10.86 -26.10
C ASN A 471 -4.78 10.02 -25.66
N LEU A 472 -5.59 9.55 -26.61
CA LEU A 472 -6.67 8.58 -26.35
C LEU A 472 -6.18 7.13 -26.39
N ASN A 473 -5.06 6.86 -27.04
CA ASN A 473 -4.46 5.53 -27.13
C ASN A 473 -3.56 5.28 -25.92
N ARG A 474 -4.19 5.10 -24.76
CA ARG A 474 -3.57 4.88 -23.45
C ARG A 474 -4.10 3.63 -22.79
N SER A 475 -3.22 2.96 -22.06
CA SER A 475 -3.56 1.89 -21.11
C SER A 475 -3.68 2.48 -19.71
N PHE A 476 -4.68 2.08 -18.93
CA PHE A 476 -4.87 2.57 -17.56
C PHE A 476 -5.62 1.56 -16.69
N ASN A 477 -5.61 1.78 -15.37
CA ASN A 477 -6.38 1.00 -14.40
C ASN A 477 -7.12 1.89 -13.40
N GLN A 478 -7.76 1.27 -12.41
CA GLN A 478 -8.62 1.96 -11.45
C GLN A 478 -7.86 2.99 -10.59
N THR A 479 -6.54 2.86 -10.38
CA THR A 479 -5.77 3.93 -9.69
C THR A 479 -5.73 5.24 -10.47
N ASP A 480 -5.73 5.18 -11.81
CA ASP A 480 -5.66 6.37 -12.67
C ASP A 480 -6.99 7.15 -12.70
N VAL A 481 -8.09 6.54 -12.25
CA VAL A 481 -9.42 7.19 -12.18
C VAL A 481 -9.42 8.34 -11.17
N PHE A 482 -8.79 8.18 -10.00
CA PHE A 482 -8.77 9.19 -8.94
C PHE A 482 -8.22 10.56 -9.40
N PRO A 483 -6.98 10.67 -9.92
CA PRO A 483 -6.48 11.96 -10.42
C PRO A 483 -7.26 12.48 -11.62
N THR A 484 -7.74 11.59 -12.50
CA THR A 484 -8.54 11.97 -13.67
C THR A 484 -9.85 12.64 -13.25
N VAL A 485 -10.55 12.10 -12.25
CA VAL A 485 -11.80 12.67 -11.74
C VAL A 485 -11.57 13.96 -10.96
N LEU A 486 -10.46 14.08 -10.24
CA LEU A 486 -10.07 15.35 -9.59
C LEU A 486 -9.83 16.46 -10.63
N GLU A 487 -9.11 16.20 -11.73
CA GLU A 487 -8.98 17.19 -12.80
C GLU A 487 -10.34 17.53 -13.45
N ILE A 488 -11.22 16.55 -13.65
CA ILE A 488 -12.59 16.81 -14.15
C ILE A 488 -13.37 17.74 -13.20
N ALA A 489 -13.24 17.55 -11.89
CA ALA A 489 -13.84 18.43 -10.87
C ALA A 489 -13.18 19.83 -10.80
N GLY A 490 -12.04 20.02 -11.47
CA GLY A 490 -11.36 21.29 -11.66
C GLY A 490 -10.11 21.51 -10.79
N PHE A 491 -9.59 20.46 -10.15
CA PHE A 491 -8.37 20.54 -9.32
C PHE A 491 -7.10 20.59 -10.17
N ASP A 492 -6.21 21.55 -9.92
CA ASP A 492 -4.86 21.57 -10.49
C ASP A 492 -3.93 20.62 -9.71
N LEU A 493 -3.74 19.41 -10.23
CA LEU A 493 -2.95 18.37 -9.58
C LEU A 493 -1.46 18.49 -9.91
N PRO A 494 -0.56 18.34 -8.90
CA PRO A 494 0.88 18.33 -9.16
C PRO A 494 1.23 17.19 -10.12
N ARG A 495 1.84 17.54 -11.26
CA ARG A 495 2.12 16.62 -12.39
C ARG A 495 0.91 15.84 -12.91
N ARG A 496 -0.31 16.27 -12.61
CA ARG A 496 -1.54 15.52 -12.94
C ARG A 496 -1.57 14.12 -12.31
N LYS A 497 -1.08 13.99 -11.06
CA LYS A 497 -1.01 12.74 -10.29
C LYS A 497 -1.65 12.87 -8.91
N ALA A 498 -2.19 11.75 -8.40
CA ALA A 498 -2.76 11.65 -7.06
C ALA A 498 -2.78 10.17 -6.62
N GLY A 499 -2.34 9.88 -5.40
CA GLY A 499 -2.03 8.50 -5.00
C GLY A 499 -0.95 7.91 -5.91
N MET A 500 -1.06 6.64 -6.28
CA MET A 500 -0.22 5.98 -7.29
C MET A 500 -0.66 6.27 -8.74
N GLY A 501 -1.85 6.87 -8.91
CA GLY A 501 -2.47 7.08 -10.22
C GLY A 501 -1.89 8.25 -11.01
N THR A 502 -2.00 8.18 -12.34
CA THR A 502 -1.70 9.29 -13.25
C THR A 502 -2.94 9.63 -14.09
N SER A 503 -3.28 10.92 -14.16
CA SER A 503 -4.43 11.38 -14.92
C SER A 503 -4.32 11.05 -16.41
N LEU A 504 -5.45 10.64 -16.99
CA LEU A 504 -5.53 10.32 -18.42
C LEU A 504 -5.29 11.54 -19.33
N PHE A 505 -5.49 12.76 -18.81
CA PHE A 505 -5.21 14.02 -19.51
C PHE A 505 -3.73 14.45 -19.46
N GLY A 506 -2.89 13.75 -18.70
CA GLY A 506 -1.45 14.04 -18.61
C GLY A 506 -0.62 13.39 -19.73
N THR A 507 0.64 13.80 -19.84
CA THR A 507 1.65 13.20 -20.74
C THR A 507 2.52 12.14 -20.05
N ASP A 508 2.57 12.15 -18.72
CA ASP A 508 3.27 11.13 -17.93
C ASP A 508 2.59 9.77 -18.08
N LYS A 509 3.37 8.70 -18.21
CA LYS A 509 2.83 7.34 -18.34
C LYS A 509 2.09 6.88 -17.08
N THR A 510 0.94 6.23 -17.26
CA THR A 510 0.21 5.53 -16.20
C THR A 510 1.02 4.35 -15.64
N LEU A 511 0.51 3.67 -14.62
CA LEU A 511 1.12 2.43 -14.17
C LEU A 511 0.98 1.31 -15.21
N ALA A 512 -0.19 1.18 -15.84
CA ALA A 512 -0.45 0.17 -16.88
C ALA A 512 0.39 0.39 -18.16
N GLU A 513 0.76 1.62 -18.49
CA GLU A 513 1.70 1.95 -19.58
C GLU A 513 3.18 1.68 -19.24
N ARG A 514 3.49 1.38 -17.98
CA ARG A 514 4.86 1.13 -17.47
C ARG A 514 5.10 -0.32 -17.06
N GLN A 515 4.09 -1.01 -16.55
CA GLN A 515 4.20 -2.34 -15.94
C GLN A 515 3.01 -3.22 -16.32
N THR A 516 3.28 -4.48 -16.69
CA THR A 516 2.22 -5.50 -16.85
C THR A 516 1.57 -5.83 -15.50
N TYR A 517 0.41 -6.51 -15.51
CA TYR A 517 -0.25 -6.93 -14.27
C TYR A 517 0.69 -7.76 -13.38
N GLU A 518 1.47 -8.68 -13.96
CA GLU A 518 2.41 -9.56 -13.26
C GLU A 518 3.55 -8.76 -12.62
N GLN A 519 4.03 -7.72 -13.30
CA GLN A 519 5.05 -6.81 -12.76
C GLN A 519 4.50 -5.93 -11.63
N GLN A 520 3.24 -5.51 -11.71
CA GLN A 520 2.55 -4.81 -10.62
C GLN A 520 2.35 -5.75 -9.42
N GLU A 521 1.92 -6.99 -9.64
CA GLU A 521 1.77 -8.02 -8.60
C GLU A 521 3.11 -8.39 -7.93
N GLU A 522 4.20 -8.52 -8.70
CA GLU A 522 5.54 -8.69 -8.14
C GLU A 522 5.98 -7.47 -7.32
N THR A 523 5.70 -6.24 -7.81
CA THR A 523 6.10 -4.99 -7.13
C THR A 523 5.32 -4.77 -5.84
N PHE A 524 4.00 -4.94 -5.87
CA PHE A 524 3.11 -4.58 -4.77
C PHE A 524 2.94 -5.64 -3.70
N SER A 525 3.23 -6.91 -4.01
CA SER A 525 3.28 -7.96 -2.99
C SER A 525 4.53 -7.86 -2.08
N LYS A 526 5.52 -7.03 -2.42
CA LYS A 526 6.72 -6.74 -1.61
C LYS A 526 6.41 -5.81 -0.43
N ILE A 527 7.27 -5.81 0.58
CA ILE A 527 7.05 -5.04 1.81
C ILE A 527 7.43 -3.57 1.58
N ASP A 528 6.49 -2.63 1.69
CA ASP A 528 6.79 -1.19 1.65
C ASP A 528 6.40 -0.52 2.98
N ARG A 529 7.39 0.09 3.65
CA ARG A 529 7.25 0.74 4.97
C ARG A 529 6.50 2.08 4.90
N PHE A 530 6.49 2.75 3.76
CA PHE A 530 5.66 3.93 3.56
C PHE A 530 4.20 3.52 3.32
N TYR A 531 3.96 2.50 2.48
CA TYR A 531 2.61 2.00 2.25
C TYR A 531 1.95 1.58 3.57
N GLN A 532 2.64 0.82 4.44
CA GLN A 532 2.16 0.50 5.80
C GLN A 532 1.70 1.74 6.59
N LYS A 533 2.47 2.83 6.55
CA LYS A 533 2.14 4.07 7.28
C LYS A 533 0.90 4.77 6.75
N LEU A 534 0.51 4.56 5.49
CA LEU A 534 -0.75 5.11 4.95
C LEU A 534 -1.97 4.54 5.70
N TRP A 535 -1.87 3.31 6.22
CA TRP A 535 -2.94 2.61 6.94
C TRP A 535 -2.86 2.76 8.47
N GLN A 536 -1.91 3.53 9.00
CA GLN A 536 -1.75 3.76 10.45
C GLN A 536 -2.56 4.98 10.93
N LYS A 537 -3.10 4.90 12.15
CA LYS A 537 -3.85 6.00 12.79
C LYS A 537 -2.99 7.23 13.13
N GLU A 538 -1.67 7.06 13.24
CA GLU A 538 -0.75 8.19 13.41
C GLU A 538 -0.70 9.02 12.12
N LYS A 539 -0.97 10.33 12.22
CA LYS A 539 -0.85 11.23 11.07
C LYS A 539 0.58 11.22 10.54
N MET A 540 0.77 10.74 9.33
CA MET A 540 2.05 10.79 8.66
C MET A 540 2.34 12.24 8.27
N PHE A 541 3.56 12.68 8.56
CA PHE A 541 4.19 13.67 7.69
C PHE A 541 4.40 12.99 6.32
N PRO A 542 4.07 13.64 5.19
CA PRO A 542 4.14 13.01 3.87
C PRO A 542 5.52 12.39 3.61
N SER A 543 5.55 11.34 2.79
CA SER A 543 6.74 10.49 2.65
C SER A 543 7.98 11.27 2.19
N PRO A 544 9.17 10.80 2.59
CA PRO A 544 10.45 11.25 2.05
C PRO A 544 10.48 11.40 0.52
N PHE A 545 9.77 10.51 -0.15
CA PHE A 545 9.81 10.29 -1.58
C PHE A 545 8.46 10.61 -2.25
N SER A 546 7.35 10.76 -1.50
CA SER A 546 6.01 11.02 -2.05
C SER A 546 5.82 12.46 -2.53
N ASN A 547 6.89 13.25 -2.41
CA ASN A 547 7.06 14.55 -3.04
C ASN A 547 7.61 14.35 -4.45
N GLY A 548 6.95 13.51 -5.26
CA GLY A 548 7.25 13.29 -6.68
C GLY A 548 6.97 14.53 -7.51
N LEU A 549 7.78 15.57 -7.30
CA LEU A 549 7.60 16.98 -7.70
C LEU A 549 6.36 17.69 -7.11
N SER A 550 5.69 17.11 -6.10
CA SER A 550 4.68 17.79 -5.27
C SER A 550 5.21 18.41 -3.97
N LEU A 551 6.53 18.59 -3.87
CA LEU A 551 6.96 19.91 -3.41
C LEU A 551 6.57 20.94 -4.48
N LEU A 552 5.30 21.35 -4.44
CA LEU A 552 5.05 22.77 -4.20
C LEU A 552 5.98 23.11 -3.04
N LYS A 553 7.16 23.68 -3.36
CA LYS A 553 8.17 23.98 -2.35
C LYS A 553 7.46 24.87 -1.36
N VAL A 554 7.11 24.32 -0.19
CA VAL A 554 6.64 25.14 0.93
C VAL A 554 7.77 26.13 1.09
N PRO A 555 7.55 27.44 0.84
CA PRO A 555 8.64 28.38 0.84
C PRO A 555 9.30 28.25 2.19
N LEU A 556 10.60 27.94 2.18
CA LEU A 556 11.41 27.74 3.37
C LEU A 556 11.18 28.97 4.25
N ARG A 557 10.43 28.77 5.36
CA ARG A 557 9.69 29.85 6.03
C ARG A 557 10.59 30.76 6.87
N GLU A 558 11.79 30.29 7.17
CA GLU A 558 12.73 30.89 8.08
C GLU A 558 13.71 31.75 7.29
N LYS A 559 13.91 33.00 7.74
CA LYS A 559 14.62 34.02 6.95
C LYS A 559 16.14 33.96 7.06
N LEU A 560 16.67 33.12 7.95
CA LEU A 560 18.08 33.11 8.34
C LEU A 560 18.63 31.68 8.29
N ILE A 561 19.82 31.57 7.70
CA ILE A 561 20.66 30.37 7.68
C ILE A 561 21.92 30.68 8.48
N ALA A 562 22.26 29.83 9.45
CA ALA A 562 23.55 29.92 10.14
C ALA A 562 24.65 29.42 9.18
N HIS A 563 25.43 30.37 8.63
CA HIS A 563 26.43 30.14 7.59
C HIS A 563 27.70 29.49 8.18
N ALA A 564 28.20 28.44 7.54
CA ALA A 564 29.33 27.60 7.94
C ALA A 564 29.27 27.14 9.42
N GLY A 565 28.08 26.68 9.81
CA GLY A 565 27.68 26.29 11.17
C GLY A 565 27.24 27.44 12.07
N GLY A 566 27.49 28.68 11.69
CA GLY A 566 27.25 29.89 12.48
C GLY A 566 28.46 30.35 13.31
N LYS A 567 28.26 31.39 14.11
CA LYS A 567 29.32 32.10 14.82
C LYS A 567 29.43 31.69 16.30
N VAL A 568 30.64 31.44 16.81
CA VAL A 568 30.89 31.11 18.23
C VAL A 568 32.13 31.83 18.75
N LYS A 569 32.01 32.47 19.91
CA LYS A 569 33.09 33.20 20.61
C LYS A 569 33.78 34.27 19.75
N GLY A 570 33.10 34.81 18.75
CA GLY A 570 33.71 35.75 17.80
C GLY A 570 34.21 35.14 16.48
N GLU A 571 34.33 33.82 16.38
CA GLU A 571 34.90 33.11 15.22
C GLU A 571 33.82 32.64 14.22
N ARG A 572 34.17 32.62 12.93
CA ARG A 572 33.32 32.29 11.77
C ARG A 572 33.97 31.23 10.90
N TYR A 573 33.22 30.68 9.95
CA TYR A 573 33.68 29.63 9.02
C TYR A 573 34.27 28.44 9.78
N LEU A 574 33.47 27.92 10.72
CA LEU A 574 33.89 26.94 11.71
C LEU A 574 33.55 25.52 11.27
N ASN A 575 32.32 25.28 10.80
CA ASN A 575 31.84 23.95 10.43
C ASN A 575 32.00 22.89 11.56
N THR A 576 31.77 23.30 12.81
CA THR A 576 32.05 22.50 14.02
C THR A 576 30.81 22.22 14.88
N LEU A 577 30.89 21.22 15.76
CA LEU A 577 29.75 20.79 16.59
C LEU A 577 29.25 21.91 17.50
N GLU A 578 30.15 22.71 18.07
CA GLU A 578 29.84 23.85 18.93
C GLU A 578 29.11 24.94 18.15
N ALA A 579 29.51 25.18 16.89
CA ALA A 579 28.86 26.14 16.01
C ALA A 579 27.41 25.72 15.73
N ILE A 580 27.19 24.49 15.24
CA ILE A 580 25.84 24.01 14.91
C ILE A 580 24.96 23.88 16.16
N THR A 581 25.53 23.46 17.29
CA THR A 581 24.80 23.37 18.56
C THR A 581 24.37 24.74 19.06
N ALA A 582 25.29 25.71 19.12
CA ALA A 582 24.97 27.08 19.52
C ALA A 582 23.95 27.74 18.57
N SER A 583 24.03 27.47 17.26
CA SER A 583 23.05 27.95 16.28
C SER A 583 21.66 27.33 16.50
N ALA A 584 21.56 26.02 16.75
CA ALA A 584 20.28 25.39 17.07
C ALA A 584 19.70 25.87 18.42
N GLU A 585 20.53 26.07 19.44
CA GLU A 585 20.14 26.65 20.74
C GLU A 585 19.66 28.11 20.62
N ARG A 586 20.26 28.88 19.70
CA ARG A 586 19.79 30.22 19.30
C ARG A 586 18.54 30.20 18.43
N GLY A 587 17.99 29.03 18.11
CA GLY A 587 16.70 28.88 17.42
C GLY A 587 16.77 28.80 15.90
N TYR A 588 17.97 28.82 15.29
CA TYR A 588 18.11 28.67 13.84
C TYR A 588 17.52 27.34 13.36
N LYS A 589 16.68 27.41 12.32
CA LYS A 589 16.12 26.22 11.66
C LYS A 589 16.93 25.77 10.47
N TYR A 590 17.70 26.67 9.86
CA TYR A 590 18.58 26.35 8.74
C TYR A 590 20.01 26.57 9.20
N ILE A 591 20.83 25.53 9.08
CA ILE A 591 22.26 25.55 9.38
C ILE A 591 22.96 25.04 8.14
N GLU A 592 23.86 25.84 7.60
CA GLU A 592 24.65 25.47 6.45
C GLU A 592 26.00 24.89 6.89
N LEU A 593 26.47 23.87 6.16
CA LEU A 593 27.80 23.29 6.28
C LEU A 593 28.42 23.05 4.90
N ASP A 594 29.64 23.56 4.71
CA ASP A 594 30.49 23.24 3.57
C ASP A 594 30.91 21.77 3.68
N LEU A 595 30.53 20.89 2.74
CA LEU A 595 30.84 19.45 2.83
C LEU A 595 31.91 19.02 1.82
N LEU A 596 32.98 18.40 2.33
CA LEU A 596 34.08 17.88 1.52
C LEU A 596 34.13 16.35 1.57
N LYS A 597 34.50 15.75 0.44
CA LYS A 597 34.67 14.30 0.29
C LYS A 597 36.14 13.88 0.53
N THR A 598 36.37 12.89 1.39
CA THR A 598 37.70 12.30 1.66
C THR A 598 38.09 11.25 0.61
N ALA A 599 39.31 10.70 0.71
CA ALA A 599 39.78 9.64 -0.19
C ALA A 599 39.04 8.30 0.00
N ASP A 600 38.53 8.01 1.20
CA ASP A 600 37.82 6.77 1.57
C ASP A 600 36.29 6.84 1.40
N ASP A 601 35.80 7.71 0.49
CA ASP A 601 34.38 7.96 0.26
C ASP A 601 33.62 8.36 1.55
N ARG A 602 34.19 9.25 2.37
CA ARG A 602 33.58 9.83 3.57
C ARG A 602 33.37 11.34 3.42
N ILE A 603 32.63 11.94 4.34
CA ILE A 603 32.21 13.34 4.31
C ILE A 603 32.64 14.05 5.59
N VAL A 604 33.26 15.21 5.42
CA VAL A 604 33.71 16.10 6.49
C VAL A 604 33.16 17.50 6.28
N ALA A 605 32.81 18.20 7.36
CA ALA A 605 32.38 19.59 7.28
C ALA A 605 33.59 20.53 7.40
N ALA A 606 33.90 21.28 6.34
CA ALA A 606 34.95 22.31 6.30
C ALA A 606 34.86 23.15 5.02
N HIS A 607 35.17 24.44 5.13
CA HIS A 607 35.11 25.38 4.00
C HIS A 607 36.02 24.98 2.83
N ASP A 608 37.26 24.60 3.19
CA ASP A 608 38.25 24.03 2.29
C ASP A 608 39.30 23.27 3.12
N TRP A 609 40.21 22.58 2.41
CA TRP A 609 41.29 21.80 3.04
C TRP A 609 42.38 22.65 3.73
N PHE A 610 42.53 23.93 3.37
CA PHE A 610 43.47 24.86 4.00
C PHE A 610 42.93 25.29 5.38
N ARG A 611 41.66 25.70 5.44
CA ARG A 611 40.96 26.06 6.68
C ARG A 611 40.82 24.86 7.61
N LEU A 612 40.60 23.66 7.05
CA LEU A 612 40.66 22.40 7.79
C LEU A 612 42.06 22.18 8.41
N ALA A 613 43.14 22.40 7.65
CA ALA A 613 44.50 22.28 8.19
C ALA A 613 44.78 23.32 9.29
N GLU A 614 44.35 24.57 9.10
CA GLU A 614 44.49 25.66 10.08
C GLU A 614 43.79 25.32 11.40
N LEU A 615 42.53 24.87 11.36
CA LEU A 615 41.76 24.45 12.55
C LEU A 615 42.33 23.20 13.22
N ALA A 616 42.99 22.32 12.46
CA ALA A 616 43.72 21.16 13.00
C ALA A 616 45.09 21.52 13.62
N GLY A 617 45.58 22.77 13.45
CA GLY A 617 46.97 23.12 13.77
C GLY A 617 48.01 22.46 12.86
N ALA A 618 47.58 21.97 11.71
CA ALA A 618 48.42 21.30 10.71
C ALA A 618 49.00 22.28 9.68
N SER A 619 50.10 21.90 9.04
CA SER A 619 50.70 22.74 7.98
C SER A 619 49.83 22.73 6.71
N PRO A 620 49.49 23.87 6.10
CA PRO A 620 48.54 23.94 4.99
C PRO A 620 48.94 23.19 3.70
N ASN A 621 50.18 22.72 3.61
CA ASN A 621 50.68 21.93 2.47
C ASN A 621 50.48 20.41 2.63
N GLN A 622 49.87 19.94 3.72
CA GLN A 622 49.46 18.54 3.81
C GLN A 622 48.26 18.31 2.88
N GLY A 623 48.39 17.35 1.95
CA GLY A 623 47.33 17.00 1.00
C GLY A 623 46.18 16.22 1.65
N LEU A 624 45.48 16.84 2.62
CA LEU A 624 44.41 16.24 3.42
C LEU A 624 43.28 15.65 2.55
N SER A 625 43.03 16.25 1.37
CA SER A 625 42.09 15.74 0.37
C SER A 625 42.43 14.36 -0.21
N LYS A 626 43.61 13.82 0.09
CA LYS A 626 44.09 12.49 -0.34
C LYS A 626 44.23 11.51 0.83
N LEU A 627 43.76 11.89 2.01
CA LEU A 627 43.78 11.05 3.20
C LEU A 627 42.40 10.47 3.48
N ASP A 628 42.40 9.29 4.08
CA ASP A 628 41.22 8.66 4.66
C ASP A 628 40.80 9.41 5.92
N LEU A 629 39.50 9.41 6.26
CA LEU A 629 38.99 10.07 7.46
C LEU A 629 39.72 9.63 8.75
N SER A 630 40.08 8.34 8.83
CA SER A 630 40.83 7.77 9.96
C SER A 630 42.24 8.36 10.15
N SER A 631 42.81 8.95 9.10
CA SER A 631 44.12 9.64 9.12
C SER A 631 43.98 11.14 9.37
N ILE A 632 42.80 11.73 9.10
CA ILE A 632 42.49 13.14 9.35
C ILE A 632 42.11 13.34 10.83
N LEU A 633 41.27 12.45 11.38
CA LEU A 633 40.74 12.57 12.74
C LEU A 633 41.81 12.73 13.85
N PRO A 634 42.96 12.02 13.83
CA PRO A 634 43.99 12.15 14.87
C PRO A 634 44.81 13.44 14.80
N LEU A 635 44.75 14.19 13.70
CA LEU A 635 45.45 15.48 13.59
C LEU A 635 44.85 16.54 14.54
N TYR A 636 43.57 16.39 14.89
CA TYR A 636 42.83 17.24 15.82
C TYR A 636 43.19 16.95 17.28
N THR A 637 44.41 17.31 17.68
CA THR A 637 44.96 17.09 19.03
C THR A 637 44.46 18.10 20.08
N GLY A 638 43.13 18.18 20.26
CA GLY A 638 42.53 18.69 21.51
C GLY A 638 42.88 20.13 21.91
N GLY A 639 43.14 21.02 20.93
CA GLY A 639 43.46 22.44 21.17
C GLY A 639 42.37 23.26 21.88
N GLY A 640 41.19 22.66 22.11
CA GLY A 640 40.32 23.02 23.23
C GLY A 640 39.14 23.96 22.95
N ILE A 641 38.77 24.21 21.68
CA ILE A 641 37.64 25.11 21.37
C ILE A 641 36.60 24.51 20.41
N HIS A 642 37.00 23.69 19.42
CA HIS A 642 36.08 23.21 18.38
C HIS A 642 36.20 21.70 18.12
N THR A 643 35.09 21.00 18.18
CA THR A 643 34.91 19.58 17.85
C THR A 643 34.59 19.45 16.37
N PHE A 644 35.45 18.70 15.67
CA PHE A 644 35.33 18.39 14.25
C PHE A 644 34.04 17.61 13.93
N LEU A 645 33.50 17.83 12.73
CA LEU A 645 32.28 17.19 12.24
C LEU A 645 32.58 16.32 11.02
N ALA A 646 32.34 15.01 11.16
CA ALA A 646 32.36 14.06 10.05
C ALA A 646 31.11 13.18 10.08
N ASP A 647 30.62 12.77 8.91
CA ASP A 647 29.61 11.72 8.70
C ASP A 647 28.52 11.57 9.78
N MET A 648 28.77 10.66 10.74
CA MET A 648 27.86 10.21 11.77
C MET A 648 27.64 11.27 12.84
N ASP A 649 28.58 12.20 13.06
CA ASP A 649 28.42 13.31 13.99
C ASP A 649 27.45 14.34 13.42
N ILE A 650 27.60 14.67 12.13
CA ILE A 650 26.66 15.51 11.37
C ILE A 650 25.28 14.83 11.37
N LEU A 651 25.21 13.56 11.01
CA LEU A 651 23.96 12.80 10.95
C LEU A 651 23.28 12.71 12.32
N ALA A 652 24.03 12.40 13.38
CA ALA A 652 23.52 12.30 14.75
C ALA A 652 22.97 13.64 15.24
N PHE A 653 23.63 14.75 14.91
CA PHE A 653 23.13 16.08 15.20
C PHE A 653 21.78 16.34 14.50
N PHE A 654 21.72 16.25 13.17
CA PHE A 654 20.49 16.55 12.43
C PHE A 654 19.37 15.53 12.70
N ALA A 655 19.68 14.30 13.15
CA ALA A 655 18.70 13.33 13.65
C ALA A 655 18.14 13.73 15.03
N LYS A 656 19.00 14.20 15.95
CA LYS A 656 18.60 14.70 17.28
C LYS A 656 17.83 16.02 17.23
N HIS A 657 18.04 16.82 16.17
CA HIS A 657 17.40 18.12 15.93
C HIS A 657 16.43 18.06 14.74
N PRO A 658 15.26 17.38 14.86
CA PRO A 658 14.34 17.16 13.74
C PRO A 658 13.68 18.43 13.18
N GLY A 659 13.69 19.53 13.94
CA GLY A 659 13.22 20.84 13.50
C GLY A 659 14.26 21.70 12.76
N VAL A 660 15.47 21.17 12.54
CA VAL A 660 16.57 21.87 11.86
C VAL A 660 16.86 21.19 10.51
N TYR A 661 17.19 21.97 9.49
CA TYR A 661 17.55 21.50 8.14
C TYR A 661 19.04 21.78 7.90
N LEU A 662 19.68 20.83 7.24
CA LEU A 662 21.05 20.94 6.75
C LEU A 662 21.02 21.60 5.37
N VAL A 663 21.58 22.80 5.26
CA VAL A 663 21.92 23.41 3.97
C VAL A 663 23.37 23.02 3.64
N THR A 664 23.72 22.76 2.39
CA THR A 664 25.10 22.37 2.06
C THR A 664 25.50 22.73 0.63
N ASP A 665 26.75 23.16 0.47
CA ASP A 665 27.45 23.35 -0.80
C ASP A 665 28.74 22.49 -0.85
N LYS A 666 29.63 22.78 -1.81
CA LYS A 666 30.89 22.08 -2.15
C LYS A 666 30.81 20.61 -2.60
N ILE A 667 29.89 19.80 -2.09
CA ILE A 667 29.85 18.37 -2.39
C ILE A 667 29.15 18.03 -3.71
N ASP A 668 29.92 17.52 -4.66
CA ASP A 668 29.45 17.13 -6.00
C ASP A 668 28.98 15.67 -6.13
N ASP A 669 29.13 14.86 -5.08
CA ASP A 669 28.77 13.44 -5.03
C ASP A 669 27.42 13.24 -4.30
N PHE A 670 26.33 13.56 -5.00
CA PHE A 670 24.98 13.45 -4.46
C PHE A 670 24.56 12.01 -4.12
N GLY A 671 25.15 11.00 -4.78
CA GLY A 671 24.87 9.59 -4.48
C GLY A 671 25.46 9.18 -3.13
N LEU A 672 26.70 9.61 -2.85
CA LEU A 672 27.31 9.46 -1.53
C LEU A 672 26.51 10.22 -0.46
N LEU A 673 26.18 11.49 -0.73
CA LEU A 673 25.42 12.34 0.19
C LEU A 673 24.04 11.72 0.52
N ALA A 674 23.29 11.26 -0.48
CA ALA A 674 21.98 10.65 -0.31
C ALA A 674 22.04 9.32 0.47
N LYS A 675 23.10 8.53 0.26
CA LYS A 675 23.34 7.27 1.00
C LYS A 675 23.68 7.54 2.46
N MET A 676 24.59 8.47 2.74
CA MET A 676 25.09 8.73 4.09
C MET A 676 24.06 9.47 4.96
N PHE A 677 23.35 10.43 4.38
CA PHE A 677 22.36 11.25 5.09
C PHE A 677 20.90 10.80 4.86
N ALA A 678 20.69 9.55 4.40
CA ALA A 678 19.35 9.00 4.13
C ALA A 678 18.30 9.26 5.24
N PRO A 679 18.61 9.17 6.56
CA PRO A 679 17.64 9.46 7.63
C PRO A 679 17.21 10.93 7.75
N VAL A 680 18.00 11.86 7.19
CA VAL A 680 17.76 13.32 7.27
C VAL A 680 17.59 14.00 5.92
N LYS A 681 17.72 13.27 4.80
CA LYS A 681 17.64 13.76 3.41
C LYS A 681 16.45 14.68 3.12
N ASN A 682 15.31 14.42 3.76
CA ASN A 682 14.07 15.21 3.60
C ASN A 682 14.16 16.64 4.16
N ARG A 683 15.18 16.89 4.97
CA ARG A 683 15.51 18.19 5.58
C ARG A 683 16.89 18.66 5.10
N MET A 684 17.25 18.32 3.86
CA MET A 684 18.48 18.79 3.22
C MET A 684 18.17 19.77 2.10
N VAL A 685 18.85 20.91 2.10
CA VAL A 685 18.94 21.82 0.97
C VAL A 685 20.32 21.66 0.34
N VAL A 686 20.37 21.23 -0.92
CA VAL A 686 21.62 21.04 -1.67
C VAL A 686 21.78 22.16 -2.70
N GLU A 687 22.89 22.87 -2.63
CA GLU A 687 23.25 23.90 -3.59
C GLU A 687 23.95 23.28 -4.81
N VAL A 688 23.53 23.69 -6.02
CA VAL A 688 24.05 23.15 -7.28
C VAL A 688 24.39 24.26 -8.26
N PHE A 689 25.53 24.11 -8.94
CA PHE A 689 26.10 25.15 -9.81
C PHE A 689 25.93 24.89 -11.31
N SER A 690 25.25 23.81 -11.71
CA SER A 690 24.95 23.51 -13.12
C SER A 690 23.62 22.75 -13.29
N PRO A 691 22.98 22.80 -14.48
CA PRO A 691 21.78 22.03 -14.78
C PRO A 691 21.98 20.51 -14.63
N GLU A 692 23.15 20.00 -15.03
CA GLU A 692 23.51 18.59 -14.93
C GLU A 692 23.58 18.16 -13.46
N LYS A 693 24.14 19.03 -12.59
CA LYS A 693 24.17 18.83 -11.15
C LYS A 693 22.78 18.91 -10.52
N TYR A 694 21.93 19.82 -10.99
CA TYR A 694 20.52 19.86 -10.58
C TYR A 694 19.81 18.54 -10.90
N SER A 695 19.91 18.04 -12.14
CA SER A 695 19.32 16.75 -12.53
C SER A 695 19.93 15.55 -11.81
N GLN A 696 21.22 15.61 -11.44
CA GLN A 696 21.85 14.57 -10.62
C GLN A 696 21.27 14.57 -9.19
N ALA A 697 21.15 15.72 -8.53
CA ALA A 697 20.55 15.83 -7.20
C ALA A 697 19.05 15.45 -7.20
N GLU A 698 18.33 15.78 -8.27
CA GLU A 698 16.92 15.39 -8.46
C GLU A 698 16.77 13.88 -8.60
N LYS A 699 17.65 13.23 -9.37
CA LYS A 699 17.69 11.77 -9.53
C LYS A 699 17.98 11.03 -8.21
N GLU A 700 18.86 11.57 -7.36
CA GLU A 700 19.13 11.02 -6.01
C GLU A 700 18.00 11.35 -5.00
N GLY A 701 16.98 12.09 -5.42
CA GLY A 701 15.77 12.38 -4.65
C GLY A 701 16.00 13.38 -3.52
N PHE A 702 16.76 14.45 -3.78
CA PHE A 702 16.84 15.59 -2.85
C PHE A 702 15.61 16.50 -2.97
N PRO A 703 14.92 16.83 -1.86
CA PRO A 703 13.68 17.61 -1.89
C PRO A 703 13.89 19.09 -2.21
N TYR A 704 14.96 19.69 -1.68
CA TYR A 704 15.26 21.11 -1.81
C TYR A 704 16.58 21.28 -2.56
N ILE A 705 16.49 21.41 -3.88
CA ILE A 705 17.65 21.73 -4.71
C ILE A 705 17.62 23.24 -4.95
N ALA A 706 18.70 23.93 -4.64
CA ALA A 706 18.90 25.35 -4.83
C ALA A 706 19.88 25.58 -5.98
N TYR A 707 19.40 26.17 -7.08
CA TYR A 707 20.25 26.46 -8.23
C TYR A 707 21.00 27.79 -8.03
N ASN A 708 22.33 27.76 -8.10
CA ASN A 708 23.17 28.95 -7.92
C ASN A 708 23.17 29.80 -9.21
N ILE A 709 22.69 31.03 -9.11
CA ILE A 709 22.74 32.02 -10.20
C ILE A 709 24.11 32.73 -10.16
N GLN A 710 24.88 32.55 -11.23
CA GLN A 710 26.24 33.07 -11.40
C GLN A 710 26.29 34.22 -12.42
N ASN A 711 25.39 34.24 -13.40
CA ASN A 711 25.38 35.20 -14.50
C ASN A 711 23.95 35.50 -15.02
N ASN A 712 23.83 36.46 -15.94
CA ASN A 712 22.53 36.92 -16.41
C ASN A 712 21.68 35.87 -17.17
N LYS A 713 22.30 34.89 -17.82
CA LYS A 713 21.57 33.84 -18.56
C LYS A 713 20.86 32.87 -17.60
N ASP A 714 21.38 32.74 -16.38
CA ASP A 714 20.87 31.81 -15.39
C ASP A 714 19.45 32.21 -14.92
N PHE A 715 19.10 33.50 -14.96
CA PHE A 715 17.73 33.96 -14.71
C PHE A 715 16.72 33.44 -15.74
N GLU A 716 17.10 33.38 -17.02
CA GLU A 716 16.25 32.85 -18.10
C GLU A 716 16.14 31.33 -17.96
N LEU A 717 17.26 30.66 -17.71
CA LEU A 717 17.36 29.22 -17.47
C LEU A 717 16.50 28.77 -16.26
N VAL A 718 16.52 29.53 -15.15
CA VAL A 718 15.68 29.28 -13.96
C VAL A 718 14.19 29.26 -14.32
N LEU A 719 13.75 30.17 -15.18
CA LEU A 719 12.37 30.22 -15.66
C LEU A 719 12.06 29.11 -16.68
N GLU A 720 12.98 28.83 -17.60
CA GLU A 720 12.85 27.78 -18.62
C GLU A 720 12.75 26.38 -17.99
N LYS A 721 13.62 26.07 -17.01
CA LYS A 721 13.65 24.78 -16.30
C LYS A 721 12.68 24.73 -15.12
N GLY A 722 12.00 25.82 -14.79
CA GLY A 722 11.04 25.89 -13.68
C GLY A 722 11.67 25.73 -12.29
N TYR A 723 12.93 26.11 -12.10
CA TYR A 723 13.64 26.00 -10.82
C TYR A 723 12.97 26.91 -9.76
N ARG A 724 12.52 26.31 -8.64
CA ARG A 724 11.72 26.99 -7.61
C ARG A 724 12.50 27.53 -6.40
N LEU A 725 13.80 27.25 -6.33
CA LEU A 725 14.69 27.73 -5.25
C LEU A 725 16.03 28.05 -5.87
N VAL A 726 16.56 29.24 -5.60
CA VAL A 726 17.84 29.71 -6.14
C VAL A 726 18.70 30.34 -5.05
N THR A 727 20.00 30.19 -5.18
CA THR A 727 21.02 30.86 -4.37
C THR A 727 21.78 31.87 -5.22
N MET A 728 22.23 32.98 -4.63
CA MET A 728 23.15 33.92 -5.28
C MET A 728 23.82 34.85 -4.28
N ASN A 729 24.91 35.50 -4.70
CA ASN A 729 25.54 36.53 -3.90
C ASN A 729 24.63 37.77 -3.72
N LEU A 730 24.58 38.33 -2.52
CA LEU A 730 23.74 39.49 -2.19
C LEU A 730 24.03 40.75 -3.04
N GLU A 731 25.30 41.00 -3.37
CA GLU A 731 25.69 42.15 -4.20
C GLU A 731 25.38 41.92 -5.69
N PHE A 732 25.46 40.66 -6.14
CA PHE A 732 24.96 40.27 -7.46
C PHE A 732 23.43 40.43 -7.56
N ALA A 733 22.68 40.03 -6.53
CA ALA A 733 21.23 40.19 -6.47
C ALA A 733 20.80 41.67 -6.54
N ARG A 734 21.54 42.58 -5.90
CA ARG A 734 21.32 44.04 -5.96
C ARG A 734 21.50 44.62 -7.34
N THR A 735 22.63 44.29 -7.97
CA THR A 735 22.96 44.78 -9.32
C THR A 735 22.01 44.24 -10.38
N HIS A 736 21.26 43.17 -10.08
CA HIS A 736 20.26 42.55 -10.95
C HIS A 736 18.84 42.52 -10.35
N ALA A 737 18.50 43.48 -9.48
CA ALA A 737 17.28 43.46 -8.67
C ALA A 737 15.98 43.27 -9.49
N GLU A 738 15.90 43.81 -10.70
CA GLU A 738 14.73 43.63 -11.58
C GLU A 738 14.57 42.17 -12.04
N ASN A 739 15.66 41.50 -12.41
CA ASN A 739 15.64 40.08 -12.77
C ASN A 739 15.29 39.20 -11.56
N VAL A 740 15.79 39.56 -10.37
CA VAL A 740 15.47 38.85 -9.12
C VAL A 740 13.97 38.99 -8.77
N ARG A 741 13.39 40.19 -8.87
CA ARG A 741 11.94 40.39 -8.70
C ARG A 741 11.13 39.60 -9.73
N LYS A 742 11.53 39.62 -11.00
CA LYS A 742 10.87 38.88 -12.09
C LYS A 742 10.82 37.36 -11.85
N ILE A 743 11.87 36.74 -11.30
CA ILE A 743 11.80 35.31 -10.92
C ILE A 743 10.96 35.09 -9.65
N ARG A 744 11.02 35.98 -8.66
CA ARG A 744 10.18 35.90 -7.44
C ARG A 744 8.69 36.02 -7.74
N GLU A 745 8.29 36.88 -8.69
CA GLU A 745 6.92 36.99 -9.22
C GLU A 745 6.41 35.69 -9.86
N LYS A 746 7.31 34.80 -10.31
CA LYS A 746 6.97 33.46 -10.81
C LYS A 746 6.99 32.37 -9.73
N GLY A 747 7.11 32.76 -8.46
CA GLY A 747 7.15 31.84 -7.33
C GLY A 747 8.48 31.08 -7.22
N VAL A 748 9.59 31.75 -7.52
CA VAL A 748 10.95 31.26 -7.24
C VAL A 748 11.43 31.87 -5.93
N GLN A 749 11.79 31.04 -4.95
CA GLN A 749 12.33 31.50 -3.68
C GLN A 749 13.84 31.78 -3.77
N THR A 750 14.29 32.85 -3.11
CA THR A 750 15.66 33.37 -3.20
C THR A 750 16.43 33.27 -1.88
N MET A 751 17.63 32.70 -1.93
CA MET A 751 18.57 32.54 -0.82
C MET A 751 19.83 33.38 -1.09
N LEU A 752 20.09 34.40 -0.29
CA LEU A 752 21.17 35.37 -0.55
C LEU A 752 22.34 35.23 0.44
N TYR A 753 23.55 35.05 -0.08
CA TYR A 753 24.78 34.95 0.72
C TYR A 753 25.75 36.11 0.47
N SER A 754 26.47 36.64 1.46
CA SER A 754 26.31 36.50 2.92
C SER A 754 25.85 37.84 3.48
N ALA A 755 24.72 37.88 4.17
CA ALA A 755 24.23 39.11 4.79
C ALA A 755 25.03 39.38 6.06
N GLY A 756 25.75 40.50 6.13
CA GLY A 756 26.66 40.77 7.25
C GLY A 756 25.98 41.02 8.61
N ASN A 757 24.69 41.37 8.62
CA ASN A 757 23.86 41.67 9.80
C ASN A 757 22.34 41.60 9.48
N ILE A 758 21.48 41.55 10.50
CA ILE A 758 20.01 41.54 10.34
C ILE A 758 19.44 42.83 9.71
N ALA A 759 20.11 43.98 9.82
CA ALA A 759 19.63 45.20 9.15
C ALA A 759 19.74 45.08 7.62
N GLU A 760 20.77 44.39 7.11
CA GLU A 760 20.90 44.06 5.70
C GLU A 760 19.78 43.11 5.24
N THR A 761 19.40 42.07 6.00
CA THR A 761 18.30 41.19 5.57
C THR A 761 16.96 41.93 5.43
N LYS A 762 16.69 42.89 6.32
CA LYS A 762 15.52 43.78 6.23
C LYS A 762 15.59 44.74 5.04
N LYS A 763 16.76 45.31 4.76
CA LYS A 763 16.98 46.28 3.67
C LYS A 763 16.80 45.69 2.27
N ASN A 764 17.05 44.38 2.10
CA ASN A 764 17.03 43.70 0.81
C ASN A 764 15.86 42.67 0.70
N ALA A 765 14.81 42.78 1.52
CA ALA A 765 13.67 41.84 1.52
C ALA A 765 12.82 41.87 0.23
N ASP A 766 12.97 42.92 -0.58
CA ASP A 766 12.38 43.05 -1.92
C ASP A 766 13.13 42.22 -2.99
N ILE A 767 14.32 41.70 -2.67
CA ILE A 767 15.11 40.80 -3.54
C ILE A 767 15.53 39.48 -2.89
N GLY A 768 15.37 39.32 -1.56
CA GLY A 768 15.74 38.08 -0.84
C GLY A 768 14.63 37.56 0.07
N ASP A 769 14.39 36.25 0.04
CA ASP A 769 13.48 35.55 0.96
C ASP A 769 14.20 35.03 2.20
N ILE A 770 15.42 34.49 1.99
CA ILE A 770 16.27 33.86 3.01
C ILE A 770 17.69 34.41 2.88
N PHE A 771 18.40 34.56 3.99
CA PHE A 771 19.73 35.12 4.03
C PHE A 771 20.68 34.25 4.84
N TYR A 772 21.88 34.01 4.29
CA TYR A 772 22.99 33.41 5.03
C TYR A 772 23.57 34.45 5.98
N TYR A 773 23.76 34.08 7.24
CA TYR A 773 24.07 35.02 8.30
C TYR A 773 25.10 34.50 9.32
N ASP A 774 26.07 35.36 9.64
CA ASP A 774 27.25 35.07 10.44
C ASP A 774 27.20 35.74 11.84
N GLY A 775 26.01 35.77 12.46
CA GLY A 775 25.75 36.42 13.75
C GLY A 775 25.64 35.46 14.94
N GLU A 776 25.60 36.03 16.15
CA GLU A 776 25.43 35.29 17.42
C GLU A 776 24.07 35.56 18.10
N GLU A 777 23.15 36.25 17.41
CA GLU A 777 21.84 36.64 17.93
C GLU A 777 20.95 35.42 18.22
N ASN A 778 20.14 35.52 19.27
CA ASN A 778 19.21 34.47 19.69
C ASN A 778 17.83 34.77 19.12
N LEU A 779 17.38 33.96 18.17
CA LEU A 779 16.12 34.08 17.43
C LEU A 779 14.90 33.61 18.24
N ASN A 780 15.10 33.05 19.43
CA ASN A 780 14.02 32.71 20.37
C ASN A 780 13.57 33.91 21.24
N ARG A 781 14.05 35.13 20.95
CA ARG A 781 13.75 36.37 21.67
C ARG A 781 13.35 37.48 20.69
#